data_AF-A0AAD1YB70-F1
#
_entry.id   AF-A0AAD1YB70-F1
#
_cell.length_a   1.000
_cell.length_b   1.000
_cell.length_c   1.000
_cell.angle_alpha   90.00
_cell.angle_beta   90.00
_cell.angle_gamma   90.00
#
_symmetry.space_group_name_H-M   'P 1'
#
loop_
_entity.id
_entity.type
_entity.pdbx_description
1 polymer ?
#
loop_
_entity_poly.entity_id
_entity_poly.type
_entity_poly.pdbx_seq_one_letter_code
_entity_poly.pdbx_strand_id
1 'polypeptide(L)'
;MKYEENIKVKMSLPTAELVKFEITVPKEVKWIVIGLGNQTKESDLFMIEHDQQHTAVMDMYSDGQGRIFTDNTNDYLLKIESTDNDISYSVTRKLNTEDDQDTVIVNGFNDVFFAYGSGESPSELIHLDADSFVLEIATVNRNLSSGPATSKTKETALLHGLFTYIAWNWFSLLLIITGRYSKYFYSVRIWVHFVLGLLAVIFNLIGVAFSDVGYENSQNALGDAHTGLAGVVSWWAGGVSIIGIFSKVCSRYVRHMSFLTTWSRLVHIITSWLLIVYAQFVMLSGLYLYNSPMVPLFYTHVAIMVVIGVVLEIIFCFMLKNWKYEYINVLHEKILPEMSIKHFLDSEKKLALFDNYVVDMGGYYWEHPGTAYVLEECVKMDVGKYFFGSYTMENMIKPVRHSYIAGKVLMRLIVAKLVQPKENGMAFRKSQENVETDKSDSRLKGEDITPTIYESSMIFAVTTEVEHIPNVFHVGFGNRQTQVKMFFPGTEMLGRHYVINSLQNQICRYYTICNAMHTKVFPQYLSCFKGVLEGSEIEREYDSFKTIDDAWDDKLELVIKYYEQSKNGITKQLLQHNREDRFFISGPLSRGYDLTSDNMSGTTVIFVGGTGVLPYMDFFAYLTRKIINKHDSSHEVFPGEQFEDELDQANFVVYGYYPKAADACAIEFCNQASQIFEKFEEQEKFSFIPRYTRDGDKRLDKDQIMEILGKHKEESGLKNVWVCGPPPMNNMFQEYKKMLCKEFDLHHMNIEIL
;
A
#
# COMPACT_ATOMS: atom_id res chain seq x y z
N MET A 1 39.26 10.88 -37.37
CA MET A 1 40.29 11.52 -38.19
C MET A 1 41.48 10.58 -38.26
N LYS A 2 41.93 10.19 -39.46
CA LYS A 2 43.26 9.59 -39.63
C LYS A 2 44.24 10.75 -39.65
N TYR A 3 45.17 10.78 -38.70
CA TYR A 3 46.25 11.76 -38.69
C TYR A 3 47.18 11.43 -39.86
N GLU A 4 47.33 12.35 -40.81
CA GLU A 4 48.37 12.23 -41.83
C GLU A 4 49.67 12.83 -41.29
N GLU A 5 50.75 12.05 -41.29
CA GLU A 5 52.09 12.40 -40.79
C GLU A 5 52.79 13.56 -41.54
N ASN A 6 52.05 14.34 -42.33
CA ASN A 6 52.60 15.22 -43.36
C ASN A 6 52.45 16.71 -43.10
N ILE A 7 51.81 17.13 -41.99
CA ILE A 7 51.76 18.56 -41.65
C ILE A 7 53.04 18.98 -40.92
N LYS A 8 53.73 19.97 -41.48
CA LYS A 8 54.96 20.53 -40.90
C LYS A 8 54.77 22.01 -40.66
N VAL A 9 54.82 22.44 -39.40
CA VAL A 9 54.82 23.86 -39.02
C VAL A 9 56.20 24.20 -38.49
N LYS A 10 56.82 25.24 -39.05
CA LYS A 10 58.12 25.76 -38.63
C LYS A 10 58.02 27.27 -38.43
N MET A 11 58.43 27.75 -37.27
CA MET A 11 58.49 29.18 -36.96
C MET A 11 59.94 29.66 -37.03
N SER A 12 60.17 30.84 -37.57
CA SER A 12 61.51 31.43 -37.67
C SER A 12 61.47 32.96 -37.62
N LEU A 13 62.58 33.61 -37.25
CA LEU A 13 62.71 35.07 -37.22
C LEU A 13 63.48 35.55 -38.45
N PRO A 14 62.81 35.98 -39.54
CA PRO A 14 63.49 36.56 -40.70
C PRO A 14 64.19 37.89 -40.37
N THR A 15 63.66 38.66 -39.41
CA THR A 15 64.27 39.89 -38.86
C THR A 15 64.01 39.96 -37.35
N ALA A 16 64.56 40.97 -36.67
CA ALA A 16 64.34 41.17 -35.23
C ALA A 16 62.90 41.56 -34.86
N GLU A 17 62.08 41.95 -35.85
CA GLU A 17 60.72 42.47 -35.64
C GLU A 17 59.64 41.58 -36.27
N LEU A 18 60.03 40.59 -37.08
CA LEU A 18 59.10 39.75 -37.84
C LEU A 18 59.28 38.29 -37.45
N VAL A 19 58.16 37.57 -37.44
CA VAL A 19 58.11 36.11 -37.40
C VAL A 19 57.58 35.56 -38.73
N LYS A 20 58.08 34.39 -39.12
CA LYS A 20 57.67 33.63 -40.29
C LYS A 20 57.23 32.23 -39.89
N PHE A 21 56.00 31.87 -40.22
CA PHE A 21 55.44 30.53 -40.15
C PHE A 21 55.55 29.86 -41.52
N GLU A 22 56.33 28.80 -41.61
CA GLU A 22 56.46 27.91 -42.77
C GLU A 22 55.61 26.66 -42.50
N ILE A 23 54.51 26.52 -43.23
CA ILE A 23 53.49 25.51 -42.98
C ILE A 23 53.36 24.68 -44.25
N THR A 24 53.65 23.38 -44.18
CA THR A 24 53.45 22.46 -45.31
C THR A 24 52.31 21.52 -44.97
N VAL A 25 51.31 21.45 -45.84
CA VAL A 25 50.14 20.56 -45.70
C VAL A 25 49.90 19.78 -47.00
N PRO A 26 49.30 18.57 -46.92
CA PRO A 26 48.80 17.86 -48.10
C PRO A 26 47.77 18.70 -48.87
N LYS A 27 47.72 18.58 -50.21
CA LYS A 27 46.73 19.29 -51.06
C LYS A 27 45.26 19.00 -50.71
N GLU A 28 45.00 17.89 -50.03
CA GLU A 28 43.68 17.50 -49.54
C GLU A 28 43.16 18.47 -48.45
N VAL A 29 44.07 19.17 -47.76
CA VAL A 29 43.76 20.10 -46.67
C VAL A 29 43.32 21.43 -47.26
N LYS A 30 42.04 21.76 -47.07
CA LYS A 30 41.42 22.99 -47.56
C LYS A 30 41.58 24.17 -46.60
N TRP A 31 41.82 23.91 -45.33
CA TRP A 31 42.11 24.98 -44.38
C TRP A 31 43.01 24.50 -43.24
N ILE A 32 43.80 25.42 -42.69
CA ILE A 32 44.59 25.23 -41.47
C ILE A 32 44.49 26.49 -40.60
N VAL A 33 44.19 26.32 -39.33
CA VAL A 33 44.17 27.36 -38.30
C VAL A 33 45.37 27.15 -37.40
N ILE A 34 46.10 28.21 -37.10
CA ILE A 34 47.16 28.22 -36.10
C ILE A 34 46.79 29.27 -35.06
N GLY A 35 46.84 28.89 -33.79
CA GLY A 35 46.61 29.80 -32.69
C GLY A 35 47.82 29.97 -31.79
N LEU A 36 48.02 31.19 -31.32
CA LEU A 36 49.02 31.59 -30.35
C LEU A 36 48.40 31.51 -28.96
N GLY A 37 48.69 30.42 -28.26
CA GLY A 37 48.07 30.01 -27.02
C GLY A 37 48.13 28.50 -26.83
N ASN A 38 47.78 28.04 -25.63
CA ASN A 38 47.74 26.61 -25.30
C ASN A 38 46.37 25.95 -25.60
N GLN A 39 45.37 26.73 -25.99
CA GLN A 39 44.01 26.31 -26.29
C GLN A 39 43.36 27.30 -27.27
N THR A 40 42.23 26.96 -27.87
CA THR A 40 41.50 27.82 -28.82
C THR A 40 40.72 28.98 -28.19
N LYS A 41 40.77 29.15 -26.87
CA LYS A 41 40.00 30.14 -26.09
C LYS A 41 40.91 31.31 -25.71
N GLU A 42 40.43 32.55 -25.93
CA GLU A 42 41.18 33.77 -25.61
C GLU A 42 42.55 33.76 -26.29
N SER A 43 42.56 33.45 -27.59
CA SER A 43 43.78 33.27 -28.37
C SER A 43 43.69 34.00 -29.69
N ASP A 44 44.84 34.51 -30.08
CA ASP A 44 45.15 35.12 -31.37
C ASP A 44 45.39 33.99 -32.39
N LEU A 45 44.69 34.04 -33.51
CA LEU A 45 44.59 32.96 -34.47
C LEU A 45 44.82 33.50 -35.87
N PHE A 46 45.40 32.69 -36.74
CA PHE A 46 45.25 32.92 -38.17
C PHE A 46 44.84 31.65 -38.88
N MET A 47 44.03 31.84 -39.91
CA MET A 47 43.51 30.75 -40.73
C MET A 47 43.97 30.92 -42.16
N ILE A 48 44.56 29.88 -42.70
CA ILE A 48 44.84 29.78 -44.12
C ILE A 48 43.73 28.92 -44.72
N GLU A 49 42.90 29.53 -45.55
CA GLU A 49 41.93 28.82 -46.38
C GLU A 49 42.49 28.73 -47.79
N HIS A 50 42.49 27.52 -48.35
CA HIS A 50 42.95 27.19 -49.69
C HIS A 50 41.86 26.44 -50.44
N ASP A 51 41.32 27.07 -51.48
CA ASP A 51 40.48 26.42 -52.48
C ASP A 51 41.20 26.39 -53.85
N GLN A 52 40.59 25.74 -54.84
CA GLN A 52 41.19 25.58 -56.18
C GLN A 52 41.47 26.90 -56.91
N GLN A 53 40.91 28.02 -56.47
CA GLN A 53 40.97 29.33 -57.14
C GLN A 53 41.52 30.44 -56.23
N HIS A 54 41.48 30.26 -54.92
CA HIS A 54 41.78 31.29 -53.93
C HIS A 54 42.54 30.71 -52.74
N THR A 55 43.51 31.48 -52.26
CA THR A 55 44.17 31.19 -50.99
C THR A 55 44.26 32.49 -50.21
N ALA A 56 43.69 32.50 -49.03
CA ALA A 56 43.68 33.66 -48.15
C ALA A 56 44.26 33.27 -46.79
N VAL A 57 44.94 34.23 -46.17
CA VAL A 57 45.17 34.21 -44.72
C VAL A 57 44.19 35.18 -44.10
N MET A 58 43.43 34.70 -43.12
CA MET A 58 42.51 35.49 -42.32
C MET A 58 43.08 35.62 -40.92
N ASP A 59 43.20 36.87 -40.49
CA ASP A 59 43.51 37.21 -39.11
C ASP A 59 42.26 37.06 -38.25
N MET A 60 42.38 36.43 -37.09
CA MET A 60 41.26 35.98 -36.30
C MET A 60 41.60 36.00 -34.81
N TYR A 61 40.57 36.09 -33.98
CA TYR A 61 40.72 35.92 -32.54
C TYR A 61 39.54 35.13 -31.97
N SER A 62 39.75 34.56 -30.80
CA SER A 62 38.72 33.87 -30.03
C SER A 62 38.56 34.57 -28.70
N ASP A 63 37.35 35.01 -28.36
CA ASP A 63 37.03 35.64 -27.06
C ASP A 63 36.66 34.61 -25.97
N GLY A 64 36.72 33.32 -26.30
CA GLY A 64 36.36 32.22 -25.41
C GLY A 64 34.88 31.86 -25.35
N GLN A 65 34.01 32.46 -26.17
CA GLN A 65 32.57 32.19 -26.19
C GLN A 65 32.10 31.21 -27.28
N GLY A 66 32.97 30.30 -27.75
CA GLY A 66 32.54 29.27 -28.71
C GLY A 66 32.76 29.63 -30.18
N ARG A 67 32.98 30.90 -30.49
CA ARG A 67 33.02 31.41 -31.87
C ARG A 67 34.32 32.15 -32.12
N ILE A 68 34.92 31.86 -33.27
CA ILE A 68 36.09 32.57 -33.78
C ILE A 68 35.60 33.80 -34.56
N PHE A 69 36.23 34.94 -34.33
CA PHE A 69 35.94 36.21 -35.00
C PHE A 69 37.11 36.57 -35.92
N THR A 70 36.84 37.22 -37.04
CA THR A 70 37.87 37.83 -37.89
C THR A 70 38.31 39.14 -37.24
N ASP A 71 39.61 39.38 -37.20
CA ASP A 71 40.15 40.66 -36.75
C ASP A 71 39.76 41.79 -37.72
N ASN A 72 39.65 43.01 -37.21
CA ASN A 72 39.45 44.22 -38.00
C ASN A 72 40.69 44.58 -38.84
N THR A 73 41.88 44.18 -38.40
CA THR A 73 43.16 44.39 -39.09
C THR A 73 43.75 43.04 -39.47
N ASN A 74 44.25 42.89 -40.70
CA ASN A 74 44.96 41.65 -41.09
C ASN A 74 46.45 41.90 -41.07
N ASP A 75 47.14 41.41 -40.04
CA ASP A 75 48.57 41.62 -39.82
C ASP A 75 49.45 40.53 -40.46
N TYR A 76 48.82 39.57 -41.14
CA TYR A 76 49.48 38.44 -41.75
C TYR A 76 49.69 38.63 -43.26
N LEU A 77 50.94 38.49 -43.69
CA LEU A 77 51.32 38.47 -45.11
C LEU A 77 51.56 37.04 -45.57
N LEU A 78 50.73 36.56 -46.50
CA LEU A 78 50.80 35.22 -47.05
C LEU A 78 51.66 35.16 -48.32
N LYS A 79 52.56 34.18 -48.39
CA LYS A 79 53.23 33.71 -49.61
C LYS A 79 52.99 32.21 -49.78
N ILE A 80 52.79 31.76 -51.01
CA ILE A 80 52.40 30.39 -51.30
C ILE A 80 53.38 29.80 -52.31
N GLU A 81 53.90 28.61 -52.00
CA GLU A 81 54.68 27.78 -52.90
C GLU A 81 54.00 26.40 -52.97
N SER A 82 53.57 25.99 -54.17
CA SER A 82 52.88 24.72 -54.37
C SER A 82 53.80 23.74 -55.11
N THR A 83 53.87 22.50 -54.62
CA THR A 83 54.52 21.37 -55.29
C THR A 83 53.47 20.40 -55.82
N ASP A 84 53.87 19.28 -56.43
CA ASP A 84 52.91 18.30 -56.96
C ASP A 84 52.06 17.63 -55.87
N ASN A 85 52.60 17.46 -54.65
CA ASN A 85 51.93 16.72 -53.57
C ASN A 85 51.51 17.60 -52.38
N ASP A 86 52.30 18.63 -52.07
CA ASP A 86 52.11 19.46 -50.88
C ASP A 86 51.96 20.94 -51.24
N ILE A 87 51.30 21.68 -50.35
CA ILE A 87 51.22 23.14 -50.39
C ILE A 87 52.02 23.68 -49.22
N SER A 88 53.02 24.52 -49.52
CA SER A 88 53.83 25.21 -48.53
C SER A 88 53.38 26.67 -48.45
N TYR A 89 52.84 27.05 -47.29
CA TYR A 89 52.53 28.42 -46.94
C TYR A 89 53.68 29.05 -46.16
N SER A 90 53.94 30.31 -46.45
CA SER A 90 54.88 31.16 -45.74
C SER A 90 54.12 32.40 -45.27
N VAL A 91 53.71 32.41 -44.00
CA VAL A 91 52.99 33.53 -43.40
C VAL A 91 53.94 34.36 -42.54
N THR A 92 53.97 35.68 -42.71
CA THR A 92 54.78 36.58 -41.88
C THR A 92 53.93 37.62 -41.17
N ARG A 93 54.23 37.87 -39.88
CA ARG A 93 53.61 38.89 -39.02
C ARG A 93 54.67 39.57 -38.16
N LYS A 94 54.39 40.75 -37.61
CA LYS A 94 55.27 41.39 -36.60
C LYS A 94 55.23 40.60 -35.28
N LEU A 95 56.31 40.65 -34.50
CA LEU A 95 56.31 40.07 -33.16
C LEU A 95 55.32 40.76 -32.20
N ASN A 96 55.12 42.06 -32.40
CA ASN A 96 54.10 42.86 -31.75
C ASN A 96 53.40 43.69 -32.83
N THR A 97 52.11 43.48 -33.01
CA THR A 97 51.28 44.19 -34.00
C THR A 97 50.73 45.50 -33.49
N GLU A 98 50.78 45.75 -32.17
CA GLU A 98 50.12 46.85 -31.47
C GLU A 98 48.57 46.75 -31.47
N ASP A 99 48.02 45.62 -31.91
CA ASP A 99 46.61 45.28 -31.79
C ASP A 99 46.32 44.64 -30.41
N ASP A 100 45.18 44.98 -29.79
CA ASP A 100 44.81 44.49 -28.46
C ASP A 100 44.16 43.10 -28.49
N GLN A 101 43.79 42.61 -29.68
CA GLN A 101 43.28 41.25 -29.90
C GLN A 101 44.40 40.23 -30.12
N ASP A 102 45.63 40.74 -30.27
CA ASP A 102 46.79 40.01 -30.70
C ASP A 102 47.75 39.65 -29.56
N THR A 103 48.26 38.42 -29.59
CA THR A 103 49.25 37.94 -28.64
C THR A 103 50.65 38.33 -29.09
N VAL A 104 51.37 39.08 -28.24
CA VAL A 104 52.78 39.42 -28.47
C VAL A 104 53.62 38.16 -28.47
N ILE A 105 54.27 37.88 -29.60
CA ILE A 105 55.17 36.75 -29.77
C ILE A 105 56.54 37.12 -29.18
N VAL A 106 56.98 36.37 -28.17
CA VAL A 106 58.25 36.63 -27.48
C VAL A 106 59.37 35.77 -28.07
N ASN A 107 60.59 36.30 -28.06
CA ASN A 107 61.77 35.50 -28.40
C ASN A 107 61.98 34.41 -27.33
N GLY A 108 61.71 33.15 -27.66
CA GLY A 108 61.72 32.03 -26.72
C GLY A 108 60.55 31.08 -26.97
N PHE A 109 60.02 30.48 -25.91
CA PHE A 109 58.90 29.55 -25.96
C PHE A 109 57.58 30.30 -26.10
N ASN A 110 56.79 29.92 -27.12
CA ASN A 110 55.43 30.40 -27.33
C ASN A 110 54.52 29.16 -27.42
N ASP A 111 53.39 29.20 -26.72
CA ASP A 111 52.38 28.16 -26.87
C ASP A 111 51.70 28.33 -28.22
N VAL A 112 51.63 27.25 -28.99
CA VAL A 112 50.99 27.24 -30.31
C VAL A 112 50.11 26.01 -30.41
N PHE A 113 48.93 26.16 -30.99
CA PHE A 113 48.14 25.03 -31.43
C PHE A 113 47.82 25.13 -32.91
N PHE A 114 47.47 24.02 -33.54
CA PHE A 114 46.87 24.08 -34.88
C PHE A 114 45.70 23.12 -35.03
N ALA A 115 44.83 23.44 -35.98
CA ALA A 115 43.73 22.59 -36.44
C ALA A 115 43.67 22.67 -37.97
N TYR A 116 43.24 21.60 -38.63
CA TYR A 116 43.15 21.57 -40.10
C TYR A 116 41.98 20.70 -40.56
N GLY A 117 41.53 20.91 -41.79
CA GLY A 117 40.44 20.12 -42.37
C GLY A 117 40.42 20.09 -43.90
N SER A 118 39.83 19.03 -44.45
CA SER A 118 39.63 18.81 -45.90
C SER A 118 38.21 19.12 -46.38
N GLY A 119 37.31 19.49 -45.47
CA GLY A 119 35.89 19.78 -45.73
C GLY A 119 35.61 21.22 -46.21
N GLU A 120 34.33 21.52 -46.49
CA GLU A 120 33.87 22.86 -46.86
C GLU A 120 34.07 23.88 -45.71
N SER A 121 34.01 25.16 -46.08
CA SER A 121 34.55 26.33 -45.36
C SER A 121 34.43 26.32 -43.82
N PRO A 122 35.45 26.84 -43.08
CA PRO A 122 35.56 26.92 -41.61
C PRO A 122 34.43 27.59 -40.83
N SER A 123 33.38 28.08 -41.50
CA SER A 123 32.24 28.78 -40.89
C SER A 123 31.49 27.98 -39.80
N GLU A 124 31.76 26.69 -39.64
CA GLU A 124 31.25 25.82 -38.57
C GLU A 124 32.31 25.34 -37.56
N LEU A 125 33.49 25.99 -37.49
CA LEU A 125 34.53 25.70 -36.49
C LEU A 125 34.05 26.03 -35.06
N ILE A 126 33.34 25.09 -34.44
CA ILE A 126 33.14 25.04 -32.99
C ILE A 126 34.34 24.27 -32.42
N HIS A 127 35.15 24.95 -31.60
CA HIS A 127 36.34 24.43 -30.87
C HIS A 127 36.64 22.94 -31.10
N LEU A 128 37.35 22.63 -32.19
CA LEU A 128 37.86 21.28 -32.42
C LEU A 128 38.95 20.95 -31.40
N ASP A 129 39.10 19.66 -31.10
CA ASP A 129 40.26 19.13 -30.37
C ASP A 129 41.54 19.57 -31.09
N ALA A 130 42.16 20.65 -30.63
CA ALA A 130 43.38 21.19 -31.21
C ALA A 130 44.57 20.57 -30.48
N ASP A 131 45.57 20.11 -31.24
CA ASP A 131 46.84 19.69 -30.67
C ASP A 131 47.62 20.96 -30.28
N SER A 132 47.90 21.12 -28.98
CA SER A 132 48.77 22.20 -28.48
C SER A 132 50.19 21.69 -28.27
N PHE A 133 51.16 22.53 -28.59
CA PHE A 133 52.57 22.28 -28.35
C PHE A 133 53.29 23.60 -28.09
N VAL A 134 54.39 23.53 -27.36
CA VAL A 134 55.22 24.71 -27.11
C VAL A 134 56.23 24.82 -28.24
N LEU A 135 56.20 25.91 -29.01
CA LEU A 135 57.16 26.18 -30.06
C LEU A 135 58.23 27.14 -29.54
N GLU A 136 59.47 26.66 -29.46
CA GLU A 136 60.63 27.49 -29.14
C GLU A 136 61.09 28.22 -30.41
N ILE A 137 61.10 29.55 -30.38
CA ILE A 137 61.75 30.37 -31.38
C ILE A 137 63.27 30.26 -31.18
N ALA A 138 63.85 29.19 -31.68
CA ALA A 138 65.29 28.96 -31.71
C ALA A 138 65.71 28.50 -33.11
N THR A 139 66.95 28.77 -33.49
CA THR A 139 67.55 28.49 -34.81
C THR A 139 67.68 26.98 -35.15
N VAL A 140 66.99 26.09 -34.43
CA VAL A 140 67.16 24.63 -34.49
C VAL A 140 65.84 23.94 -34.83
N ASN A 141 65.82 23.22 -35.95
CA ASN A 141 64.72 22.34 -36.37
C ASN A 141 64.50 21.24 -35.31
N ARG A 142 63.38 21.26 -34.57
CA ARG A 142 62.86 20.09 -33.85
C ARG A 142 61.64 19.53 -34.58
N ASN A 143 61.70 18.23 -34.89
CA ASN A 143 60.52 17.46 -35.26
C ASN A 143 59.78 17.10 -33.98
N LEU A 144 58.62 17.72 -33.72
CA LEU A 144 57.73 17.32 -32.62
C LEU A 144 56.69 16.33 -33.15
N SER A 145 56.54 15.22 -32.44
CA SER A 145 55.48 14.23 -32.67
C SER A 145 54.26 14.63 -31.85
N SER A 146 53.13 14.83 -32.52
CA SER A 146 51.83 15.00 -31.87
C SER A 146 51.47 13.72 -31.12
N GLY A 147 51.32 13.80 -29.78
CA GLY A 147 50.65 12.75 -29.03
C GLY A 147 49.18 12.70 -29.47
N PRO A 148 48.55 11.53 -29.59
CA PRO A 148 47.17 11.44 -30.05
C PRO A 148 46.25 12.23 -29.12
N ALA A 149 45.58 13.27 -29.65
CA ALA A 149 44.46 13.89 -28.97
C ALA A 149 43.48 12.80 -28.54
N THR A 150 43.17 12.78 -27.25
CA THR A 150 42.49 11.65 -26.63
C THR A 150 41.03 11.57 -27.08
N SER A 151 40.77 10.74 -28.10
CA SER A 151 39.42 10.31 -28.52
C SER A 151 38.55 9.70 -27.41
N LYS A 152 39.11 9.52 -26.21
CA LYS A 152 38.45 9.00 -25.01
C LYS A 152 37.27 9.86 -24.54
N THR A 153 37.26 11.17 -24.79
CA THR A 153 36.22 12.08 -24.27
C THR A 153 34.82 11.86 -24.86
N LYS A 154 34.72 11.49 -26.15
CA LYS A 154 33.43 11.20 -26.79
C LYS A 154 32.85 9.87 -26.34
N GLU A 155 33.70 8.85 -26.16
CA GLU A 155 33.27 7.54 -25.67
C GLU A 155 32.79 7.61 -24.23
N THR A 156 33.49 8.35 -23.35
CA THR A 156 33.07 8.53 -21.96
C THR A 156 31.76 9.31 -21.84
N ALA A 157 31.57 10.38 -22.62
CA ALA A 157 30.31 11.13 -22.65
C ALA A 157 29.14 10.28 -23.16
N LEU A 158 29.35 9.45 -24.18
CA LEU A 158 28.34 8.52 -24.69
C LEU A 158 27.98 7.47 -23.62
N LEU A 159 28.97 6.90 -22.92
CA LEU A 159 28.74 5.95 -21.84
C LEU A 159 27.99 6.61 -20.66
N HIS A 160 28.38 7.83 -20.25
CA HIS A 160 27.67 8.62 -19.25
C HIS A 160 26.19 8.78 -19.64
N GLY A 161 25.92 9.24 -20.86
CA GLY A 161 24.56 9.41 -21.39
C GLY A 161 23.79 8.09 -21.45
N LEU A 162 24.42 6.99 -21.85
CA LEU A 162 23.78 5.67 -21.93
C LEU A 162 23.39 5.13 -20.55
N PHE A 163 24.31 5.17 -19.57
CA PHE A 163 24.05 4.66 -18.23
C PHE A 163 22.96 5.48 -17.51
N THR A 164 23.01 6.80 -17.62
CA THR A 164 21.97 7.69 -17.06
C THR A 164 20.63 7.48 -17.75
N TYR A 165 20.61 7.34 -19.09
CA TYR A 165 19.41 7.01 -19.84
C TYR A 165 18.76 5.69 -19.39
N ILE A 166 19.56 4.62 -19.22
CA ILE A 166 19.05 3.32 -18.76
C ILE A 166 18.48 3.44 -17.34
N ALA A 167 19.19 4.09 -16.42
CA ALA A 167 18.74 4.27 -15.04
C ALA A 167 17.40 5.02 -14.97
N TRP A 168 17.30 6.15 -15.67
CA TRP A 168 16.20 7.09 -15.48
C TRP A 168 15.02 6.92 -16.43
N ASN A 169 15.15 6.10 -17.48
CA ASN A 169 14.02 5.77 -18.36
C ASN A 169 13.53 4.34 -18.16
N TRP A 170 14.43 3.36 -18.14
CA TRP A 170 14.02 1.95 -18.07
C TRP A 170 13.80 1.48 -16.63
N PHE A 171 14.81 1.62 -15.76
CA PHE A 171 14.67 1.14 -14.38
C PHE A 171 13.66 1.96 -13.58
N SER A 172 13.61 3.28 -13.76
CA SER A 172 12.59 4.15 -13.12
C SER A 172 11.15 3.77 -13.52
N LEU A 173 10.90 3.44 -14.79
CA LEU A 173 9.59 3.00 -15.25
C LEU A 173 9.25 1.63 -14.64
N LEU A 174 10.19 0.69 -14.67
CA LEU A 174 9.98 -0.63 -14.07
C LEU A 174 9.75 -0.53 -12.54
N LEU A 175 10.38 0.43 -11.86
CA LEU A 175 10.10 0.74 -10.45
C LEU A 175 8.66 1.21 -10.23
N ILE A 176 8.15 2.10 -11.08
CA ILE A 176 6.74 2.53 -11.03
C ILE A 176 5.82 1.32 -11.28
N ILE A 177 6.12 0.50 -12.29
CA ILE A 177 5.29 -0.66 -12.65
C ILE A 177 5.22 -1.67 -11.51
N THR A 178 6.36 -1.98 -10.91
CA THR A 178 6.45 -2.93 -9.79
C THR A 178 5.79 -2.39 -8.52
N GLY A 179 5.96 -1.10 -8.21
CA GLY A 179 5.35 -0.47 -7.03
C GLY A 179 3.83 -0.30 -7.16
N ARG A 180 3.33 0.03 -8.35
CA ARG A 180 1.92 0.37 -8.58
C ARG A 180 1.08 -0.84 -8.97
N TYR A 181 1.50 -1.57 -10.00
CA TYR A 181 0.67 -2.58 -10.68
C TYR A 181 0.92 -4.01 -10.18
N SER A 182 2.12 -4.30 -9.67
CA SER A 182 2.48 -5.66 -9.21
C SER A 182 2.03 -5.98 -7.78
N LYS A 183 1.05 -5.23 -7.24
CA LYS A 183 0.60 -5.39 -5.84
C LYS A 183 0.10 -6.79 -5.52
N TYR A 184 -0.46 -7.49 -6.52
CA TYR A 184 -0.96 -8.85 -6.41
C TYR A 184 0.15 -9.89 -6.12
N PHE A 185 1.36 -9.66 -6.61
CA PHE A 185 2.52 -10.53 -6.40
C PHE A 185 3.35 -10.04 -5.20
N TYR A 186 2.71 -9.90 -4.05
CA TYR A 186 3.26 -9.20 -2.89
C TYR A 186 4.63 -9.72 -2.42
N SER A 187 4.87 -11.03 -2.51
CA SER A 187 6.13 -11.66 -2.08
C SER A 187 7.30 -11.35 -3.02
N VAL A 188 7.05 -11.29 -4.33
CA VAL A 188 8.09 -11.10 -5.35
C VAL A 188 8.30 -9.61 -5.67
N ARG A 189 7.22 -8.82 -5.67
CA ARG A 189 7.25 -7.41 -6.11
C ARG A 189 8.28 -6.59 -5.34
N ILE A 190 8.42 -6.83 -4.03
CA ILE A 190 9.28 -6.01 -3.16
C ILE A 190 10.76 -6.25 -3.49
N TRP A 191 11.12 -7.49 -3.79
CA TRP A 191 12.48 -7.85 -4.20
C TRP A 191 12.80 -7.31 -5.58
N VAL A 192 11.87 -7.45 -6.54
CA VAL A 192 12.05 -6.88 -7.88
C VAL A 192 12.18 -5.36 -7.80
N HIS A 193 11.34 -4.69 -7.01
CA HIS A 193 11.43 -3.24 -6.80
C HIS A 193 12.76 -2.84 -6.15
N PHE A 194 13.20 -3.55 -5.11
CA PHE A 194 14.49 -3.29 -4.46
C PHE A 194 15.68 -3.47 -5.42
N VAL A 195 15.70 -4.57 -6.18
CA VAL A 195 16.79 -4.86 -7.13
C VAL A 195 16.82 -3.82 -8.25
N LEU A 196 15.66 -3.44 -8.82
CA LEU A 196 15.59 -2.39 -9.83
C LEU A 196 16.04 -1.04 -9.27
N GLY A 197 15.71 -0.73 -8.01
CA GLY A 197 16.12 0.49 -7.33
C GLY A 197 17.63 0.55 -7.14
N LEU A 198 18.21 -0.57 -6.69
CA LEU A 198 19.65 -0.71 -6.54
C LEU A 198 20.37 -0.59 -7.89
N LEU A 199 19.86 -1.24 -8.94
CA LEU A 199 20.42 -1.13 -10.29
C LEU A 199 20.32 0.30 -10.84
N ALA A 200 19.22 1.00 -10.62
CA ALA A 200 19.08 2.40 -11.01
C ALA A 200 20.14 3.28 -10.33
N VAL A 201 20.36 3.10 -9.03
CA VAL A 201 21.40 3.83 -8.28
C VAL A 201 22.80 3.48 -8.79
N ILE A 202 23.12 2.18 -8.99
CA ILE A 202 24.42 1.75 -9.50
C ILE A 202 24.70 2.33 -10.89
N PHE A 203 23.74 2.22 -11.81
CA PHE A 203 23.90 2.75 -13.17
C PHE A 203 24.05 4.27 -13.16
N ASN A 204 23.30 4.95 -12.30
CA ASN A 204 23.45 6.39 -12.13
C ASN A 204 24.84 6.77 -11.59
N LEU A 205 25.37 6.06 -10.59
CA LEU A 205 26.71 6.29 -10.05
C LEU A 205 27.82 6.00 -11.08
N ILE A 206 27.67 4.94 -11.88
CA ILE A 206 28.57 4.63 -12.99
C ILE A 206 28.52 5.77 -14.03
N GLY A 207 27.31 6.25 -14.34
CA GLY A 207 27.13 7.42 -15.19
C GLY A 207 27.92 8.62 -14.68
N VAL A 208 27.75 9.00 -13.41
CA VAL A 208 28.48 10.12 -12.79
C VAL A 208 30.00 9.89 -12.81
N ALA A 209 30.47 8.68 -12.53
CA ALA A 209 31.91 8.39 -12.60
C ALA A 209 32.48 8.61 -14.01
N PHE A 210 31.71 8.33 -15.06
CA PHE A 210 32.11 8.62 -16.44
C PHE A 210 32.05 10.11 -16.80
N SER A 211 31.21 10.91 -16.14
CA SER A 211 31.25 12.37 -16.36
C SER A 211 32.49 13.00 -15.75
N ASP A 212 32.94 12.55 -14.58
CA ASP A 212 34.12 13.11 -13.90
C ASP A 212 35.40 12.91 -14.72
N VAL A 213 35.53 11.77 -15.41
CA VAL A 213 36.68 11.48 -16.30
C VAL A 213 36.66 12.36 -17.56
N GLY A 214 35.50 12.85 -17.98
CA GLY A 214 35.36 13.75 -19.13
C GLY A 214 35.44 15.24 -18.78
N TYR A 215 35.45 15.59 -17.48
CA TYR A 215 35.19 16.95 -17.03
C TYR A 215 36.41 17.89 -17.06
N GLU A 216 37.63 17.34 -17.13
CA GLU A 216 38.87 18.14 -17.12
C GLU A 216 38.95 19.18 -18.26
N ASN A 217 38.13 19.05 -19.33
CA ASN A 217 38.17 19.93 -20.50
C ASN A 217 36.91 20.81 -20.70
N SER A 218 35.93 20.79 -19.79
CA SER A 218 34.64 21.47 -19.95
C SER A 218 34.53 22.72 -19.05
N GLN A 219 35.23 23.81 -19.38
CA GLN A 219 35.20 25.06 -18.60
C GLN A 219 33.99 25.99 -18.90
N ASN A 220 32.88 25.48 -19.45
CA ASN A 220 31.71 26.30 -19.75
C ASN A 220 30.70 26.24 -18.59
N ALA A 221 30.14 27.40 -18.21
CA ALA A 221 29.18 27.52 -17.11
C ALA A 221 27.93 26.60 -17.22
N LEU A 222 27.54 26.25 -18.45
CA LEU A 222 26.46 25.30 -18.70
C LEU A 222 26.85 23.85 -18.36
N GLY A 223 28.12 23.48 -18.56
CA GLY A 223 28.67 22.21 -18.09
C GLY A 223 28.67 22.12 -16.57
N ASP A 224 29.08 23.21 -15.90
CA ASP A 224 29.08 23.28 -14.42
C ASP A 224 27.67 23.14 -13.86
N ALA A 225 26.70 23.79 -14.51
CA ALA A 225 25.30 23.64 -14.17
C ALA A 225 24.81 22.19 -14.37
N HIS A 226 25.08 21.57 -15.52
CA HIS A 226 24.64 20.20 -15.80
C HIS A 226 25.21 19.19 -14.78
N THR A 227 26.51 19.25 -14.50
CA THR A 227 27.17 18.39 -13.51
C THR A 227 26.62 18.61 -12.11
N GLY A 228 26.38 19.87 -11.72
CA GLY A 228 25.71 20.19 -10.45
C GLY A 228 24.30 19.59 -10.36
N LEU A 229 23.50 19.73 -11.42
CA LEU A 229 22.15 19.17 -11.48
C LEU A 229 22.17 17.62 -11.42
N ALA A 230 23.13 16.98 -12.10
CA ALA A 230 23.32 15.53 -12.07
C ALA A 230 23.77 15.02 -10.69
N GLY A 231 24.62 15.78 -10.00
CA GLY A 231 25.00 15.52 -8.60
C GLY A 231 23.78 15.52 -7.66
N VAL A 232 22.87 16.50 -7.83
CA VAL A 232 21.61 16.58 -7.08
C VAL A 232 20.72 15.37 -7.35
N VAL A 233 20.55 14.96 -8.61
CA VAL A 233 19.80 13.74 -8.97
C VAL A 233 20.37 12.53 -8.25
N SER A 234 21.69 12.39 -8.23
CA SER A 234 22.38 11.24 -7.64
C SER A 234 22.22 11.16 -6.13
N TRP A 235 22.39 12.28 -5.44
CA TRP A 235 22.17 12.38 -4.01
C TRP A 235 20.70 12.12 -3.64
N TRP A 236 19.76 12.70 -4.40
CA TRP A 236 18.34 12.51 -4.20
C TRP A 236 17.91 11.06 -4.43
N ALA A 237 18.45 10.38 -5.45
CA ALA A 237 18.23 8.95 -5.70
C ALA A 237 18.63 8.08 -4.49
N GLY A 238 19.80 8.35 -3.91
CA GLY A 238 20.26 7.71 -2.68
C GLY A 238 19.31 7.99 -1.51
N GLY A 239 18.89 9.24 -1.34
CA GLY A 239 17.93 9.65 -0.32
C GLY A 239 16.57 8.93 -0.43
N VAL A 240 15.97 8.88 -1.62
CA VAL A 240 14.70 8.18 -1.88
C VAL A 240 14.84 6.68 -1.56
N SER A 241 15.97 6.07 -1.91
CA SER A 241 16.26 4.66 -1.62
C SER A 241 16.36 4.40 -0.11
N ILE A 242 17.07 5.27 0.62
CA ILE A 242 17.17 5.22 2.09
C ILE A 242 15.78 5.38 2.72
N ILE A 243 14.97 6.34 2.26
CA ILE A 243 13.60 6.53 2.76
C ILE A 243 12.75 5.28 2.49
N GLY A 244 12.89 4.64 1.32
CA GLY A 244 12.17 3.40 1.00
C GLY A 244 12.54 2.25 1.95
N ILE A 245 13.84 2.05 2.20
CA ILE A 245 14.34 1.05 3.17
C ILE A 245 13.84 1.40 4.58
N PHE A 246 13.97 2.66 4.99
CA PHE A 246 13.50 3.14 6.28
C PHE A 246 12.00 2.91 6.47
N SER A 247 11.16 3.24 5.49
CA SER A 247 9.72 2.95 5.52
C SER A 247 9.43 1.46 5.75
N LYS A 248 10.21 0.58 5.13
CA LYS A 248 10.05 -0.87 5.30
C LYS A 248 10.50 -1.33 6.68
N VAL A 249 11.65 -0.85 7.17
CA VAL A 249 12.16 -1.13 8.53
C VAL A 249 11.17 -0.62 9.58
N CYS A 250 10.66 0.61 9.45
CA CYS A 250 9.65 1.16 10.35
C CYS A 250 8.38 0.32 10.35
N SER A 251 7.88 -0.08 9.17
CA SER A 251 6.69 -0.95 9.07
C SER A 251 6.88 -2.32 9.71
N ARG A 252 8.13 -2.73 9.91
CA ARG A 252 8.54 -4.02 10.48
C ARG A 252 8.72 -3.95 11.99
N TYR A 253 9.39 -2.92 12.50
CA TYR A 253 9.87 -2.90 13.89
C TYR A 253 9.19 -1.89 14.79
N VAL A 254 8.60 -0.83 14.24
CA VAL A 254 8.10 0.27 15.07
C VAL A 254 6.61 0.05 15.36
N ARG A 255 6.33 -0.46 16.56
CA ARG A 255 4.96 -0.53 17.11
C ARG A 255 4.42 0.89 17.31
N HIS A 256 3.13 1.10 17.00
CA HIS A 256 2.39 2.35 17.23
C HIS A 256 2.83 3.59 16.42
N MET A 257 3.73 3.48 15.44
CA MET A 257 4.04 4.58 14.51
C MET A 257 3.45 4.34 13.11
N SER A 258 2.18 3.97 13.07
CA SER A 258 1.39 3.87 11.85
C SER A 258 1.39 5.18 11.06
N PHE A 259 1.37 6.32 11.75
CA PHE A 259 1.54 7.65 11.16
C PHE A 259 2.89 7.80 10.44
N LEU A 260 4.03 7.50 11.10
CA LEU A 260 5.36 7.64 10.51
C LEU A 260 5.54 6.70 9.31
N THR A 261 4.99 5.48 9.39
CA THR A 261 5.01 4.53 8.28
C THR A 261 4.20 5.04 7.09
N THR A 262 3.02 5.60 7.34
CA THR A 262 2.16 6.16 6.28
C THR A 262 2.79 7.41 5.67
N TRP A 263 3.34 8.29 6.50
CA TRP A 263 4.00 9.52 6.08
C TRP A 263 5.27 9.24 5.27
N SER A 264 6.16 8.37 5.75
CA SER A 264 7.40 8.04 5.03
C SER A 264 7.12 7.40 3.67
N ARG A 265 6.07 6.56 3.54
CA ARG A 265 5.62 6.04 2.24
C ARG A 265 5.09 7.12 1.33
N LEU A 266 4.30 8.06 1.85
CA LEU A 266 3.80 9.19 1.07
C LEU A 266 4.96 10.04 0.56
N VAL A 267 5.93 10.36 1.42
CA VAL A 267 7.15 11.07 1.06
C VAL A 267 7.93 10.31 0.00
N HIS A 268 8.16 9.00 0.18
CA HIS A 268 8.84 8.16 -0.81
C HIS A 268 8.14 8.20 -2.17
N ILE A 269 6.81 8.08 -2.21
CA ILE A 269 6.04 8.15 -3.46
C ILE A 269 6.19 9.51 -4.13
N ILE A 270 5.95 10.61 -3.40
CA ILE A 270 6.00 11.97 -3.96
C ILE A 270 7.42 12.29 -4.45
N THR A 271 8.42 12.05 -3.61
CA THR A 271 9.82 12.34 -3.95
C THR A 271 10.32 11.49 -5.11
N SER A 272 9.87 10.24 -5.25
CA SER A 272 10.21 9.40 -6.42
C SER A 272 9.66 9.99 -7.71
N TRP A 273 8.42 10.46 -7.74
CA TRP A 273 7.84 11.09 -8.93
C TRP A 273 8.55 12.38 -9.31
N LEU A 274 8.82 13.24 -8.32
CA LEU A 274 9.55 14.49 -8.56
C LEU A 274 10.97 14.23 -9.06
N LEU A 275 11.65 13.22 -8.50
CA LEU A 275 12.98 12.81 -8.93
C LEU A 275 12.99 12.37 -10.40
N ILE A 276 11.99 11.59 -10.84
CA ILE A 276 11.90 11.16 -12.24
C ILE A 276 11.74 12.38 -13.16
N VAL A 277 10.82 13.30 -12.85
CA VAL A 277 10.62 14.52 -13.66
C VAL A 277 11.90 15.35 -13.71
N TYR A 278 12.57 15.52 -12.58
CA TYR A 278 13.82 16.27 -12.50
C TYR A 278 14.96 15.59 -13.27
N ALA A 279 15.10 14.27 -13.18
CA ALA A 279 16.10 13.51 -13.94
C ALA A 279 15.88 13.64 -15.46
N GLN A 280 14.62 13.67 -15.93
CA GLN A 280 14.32 13.91 -17.35
C GLN A 280 14.76 15.31 -17.80
N PHE A 281 14.59 16.33 -16.96
CA PHE A 281 15.10 17.68 -17.22
C PHE A 281 16.64 17.71 -17.28
N VAL A 282 17.32 17.02 -16.36
CA VAL A 282 18.79 16.94 -16.37
C VAL A 282 19.30 16.23 -17.64
N MET A 283 18.71 15.10 -18.02
CA MET A 283 19.08 14.42 -19.28
C MET A 283 18.88 15.31 -20.50
N LEU A 284 17.76 16.03 -20.57
CA LEU A 284 17.49 16.97 -21.66
C LEU A 284 18.54 18.09 -21.71
N SER A 285 18.93 18.64 -20.56
CA SER A 285 20.00 19.66 -20.50
C SER A 285 21.33 19.14 -21.00
N GLY A 286 21.69 17.88 -20.70
CA GLY A 286 22.89 17.24 -21.23
C GLY A 286 22.83 17.08 -22.75
N LEU A 287 21.70 16.63 -23.30
CA LEU A 287 21.53 16.51 -24.74
C LEU A 287 21.67 17.85 -25.48
N TYR A 288 21.17 18.95 -24.89
CA TYR A 288 21.35 20.29 -25.43
C TYR A 288 22.80 20.78 -25.31
N LEU A 289 23.47 20.54 -24.19
CA LEU A 289 24.88 20.90 -23.98
C LEU A 289 25.80 20.27 -25.03
N TYR A 290 25.53 19.02 -25.40
CA TYR A 290 26.31 18.31 -26.42
C TYR A 290 25.80 18.51 -27.86
N ASN A 291 24.85 19.44 -28.08
CA ASN A 291 24.18 19.67 -29.37
C ASN A 291 23.79 18.36 -30.08
N SER A 292 23.23 17.42 -29.30
CA SER A 292 23.08 16.04 -29.77
C SER A 292 21.94 15.96 -30.80
N PRO A 293 22.15 15.30 -31.96
CA PRO A 293 21.06 15.00 -32.89
C PRO A 293 19.98 14.09 -32.29
N MET A 294 20.21 13.58 -31.08
CA MET A 294 19.28 12.70 -30.35
C MET A 294 18.16 13.47 -29.62
N VAL A 295 18.16 14.80 -29.57
CA VAL A 295 17.11 15.59 -28.89
C VAL A 295 15.69 15.22 -29.36
N PRO A 296 15.38 15.15 -30.68
CA PRO A 296 14.05 14.73 -31.14
C PRO A 296 13.70 13.29 -30.75
N LEU A 297 14.70 12.40 -30.73
CA LEU A 297 14.53 11.00 -30.32
C LEU A 297 14.22 10.89 -28.83
N PHE A 298 14.83 11.74 -28.00
CA PHE A 298 14.53 11.81 -26.57
C PHE A 298 13.08 12.25 -26.31
N TYR A 299 12.60 13.30 -26.99
CA TYR A 299 11.19 13.70 -26.87
C TYR A 299 10.23 12.60 -27.31
N THR A 300 10.56 11.92 -28.42
CA THR A 300 9.78 10.77 -28.90
C THR A 300 9.75 9.65 -27.86
N HIS A 301 10.89 9.36 -27.22
CA HIS A 301 10.98 8.37 -26.16
C HIS A 301 10.13 8.73 -24.94
N VAL A 302 10.23 9.97 -24.43
CA VAL A 302 9.42 10.45 -23.30
C VAL A 302 7.93 10.35 -23.63
N ALA A 303 7.53 10.71 -24.84
CA ALA A 303 6.14 10.56 -25.30
C ALA A 303 5.68 9.09 -25.30
N ILE A 304 6.51 8.18 -25.81
CA ILE A 304 6.25 6.73 -25.77
C ILE A 304 6.09 6.24 -24.32
N MET A 305 6.96 6.68 -23.40
CA MET A 305 6.89 6.28 -22.00
C MET A 305 5.61 6.78 -21.30
N VAL A 306 5.17 8.00 -21.61
CA VAL A 306 3.87 8.52 -21.14
C VAL A 306 2.73 7.66 -21.69
N VAL A 307 2.74 7.33 -22.98
CA VAL A 307 1.72 6.46 -23.61
C VAL A 307 1.69 5.08 -22.95
N ILE A 308 2.85 4.44 -22.72
CA ILE A 308 2.94 3.16 -22.01
C ILE A 308 2.35 3.29 -20.60
N GLY A 309 2.69 4.36 -19.87
CA GLY A 309 2.14 4.63 -18.53
C GLY A 309 0.61 4.74 -18.52
N VAL A 310 0.04 5.47 -19.49
CA VAL A 310 -1.42 5.61 -19.65
C VAL A 310 -2.08 4.28 -19.99
N VAL A 311 -1.51 3.51 -20.93
CA VAL A 311 -2.04 2.19 -21.31
C VAL A 311 -2.04 1.23 -20.11
N LEU A 312 -0.95 1.20 -19.33
CA LEU A 312 -0.86 0.37 -18.14
C LEU A 312 -1.88 0.78 -17.06
N GLU A 313 -2.12 2.08 -16.89
CA GLU A 313 -3.14 2.56 -15.95
C GLU A 313 -4.55 2.15 -16.41
N ILE A 314 -4.85 2.27 -17.72
CA ILE A 314 -6.13 1.82 -18.29
C ILE A 314 -6.32 0.32 -18.05
N ILE A 315 -5.31 -0.50 -18.38
CA ILE A 315 -5.34 -1.95 -18.14
C ILE A 315 -5.57 -2.23 -16.66
N PHE A 316 -4.85 -1.55 -15.77
CA PHE A 316 -5.00 -1.73 -14.33
C PHE A 316 -6.39 -1.37 -13.84
N CYS A 317 -6.99 -0.29 -14.33
CA CYS A 317 -8.38 0.08 -14.03
C CYS A 317 -9.38 -0.98 -14.52
N PHE A 318 -9.19 -1.52 -15.72
CA PHE A 318 -10.02 -2.63 -16.23
C PHE A 318 -9.87 -3.89 -15.39
N MET A 319 -8.64 -4.26 -15.04
CA MET A 319 -8.37 -5.40 -14.15
C MET A 319 -9.06 -5.21 -12.79
N LEU A 320 -8.96 -4.02 -12.19
CA LEU A 320 -9.64 -3.68 -10.94
C LEU A 320 -11.16 -3.86 -11.03
N LYS A 321 -11.77 -3.45 -12.15
CA LYS A 321 -13.21 -3.61 -12.39
C LYS A 321 -13.60 -5.08 -12.52
N ASN A 322 -12.84 -5.87 -13.26
CA ASN A 322 -13.12 -7.30 -13.47
C ASN A 322 -12.91 -8.11 -12.17
N TRP A 323 -11.90 -7.75 -11.38
CA TRP A 323 -11.59 -8.41 -10.11
C TRP A 323 -12.69 -8.30 -9.06
N LYS A 324 -13.55 -7.29 -9.15
CA LYS A 324 -14.73 -7.14 -8.28
C LYS A 324 -15.68 -8.34 -8.42
N TYR A 325 -15.81 -8.93 -9.61
CA TYR A 325 -16.70 -10.06 -9.87
C TYR A 325 -16.02 -11.41 -9.56
N GLU A 326 -14.75 -11.53 -9.92
CA GLU A 326 -13.98 -12.78 -9.75
C GLU A 326 -13.80 -13.19 -8.29
N TYR A 327 -13.75 -12.22 -7.36
CA TYR A 327 -13.61 -12.46 -5.92
C TYR A 327 -14.67 -13.42 -5.35
N ILE A 328 -15.92 -13.33 -5.84
CA ILE A 328 -17.03 -14.15 -5.35
C ILE A 328 -16.88 -15.60 -5.85
N ASN A 329 -16.45 -15.78 -7.10
CA ASN A 329 -16.41 -17.11 -7.72
C ASN A 329 -15.23 -17.96 -7.23
N VAL A 330 -14.05 -17.35 -7.02
CA VAL A 330 -12.82 -18.10 -6.66
C VAL A 330 -12.95 -18.87 -5.34
N LEU A 331 -13.73 -18.35 -4.38
CA LEU A 331 -13.98 -19.04 -3.11
C LEU A 331 -14.80 -20.32 -3.28
N HIS A 332 -15.78 -20.31 -4.18
CA HIS A 332 -16.69 -21.43 -4.37
C HIS A 332 -16.04 -22.62 -5.10
N GLU A 333 -15.03 -22.36 -5.95
CA GLU A 333 -14.39 -23.40 -6.76
C GLU A 333 -13.25 -24.14 -6.01
N LYS A 334 -12.66 -23.53 -4.99
CA LYS A 334 -11.50 -24.12 -4.31
C LYS A 334 -11.95 -25.16 -3.28
N ILE A 335 -11.64 -26.44 -3.55
CA ILE A 335 -11.74 -27.50 -2.53
C ILE A 335 -10.70 -27.22 -1.45
N LEU A 336 -11.16 -26.79 -0.28
CA LEU A 336 -10.32 -26.47 0.88
C LEU A 336 -10.40 -27.60 1.89
N PRO A 337 -9.29 -27.96 2.56
CA PRO A 337 -9.34 -28.88 3.69
C PRO A 337 -10.16 -28.25 4.81
N GLU A 338 -10.87 -29.09 5.57
CA GLU A 338 -11.55 -28.66 6.77
C GLU A 338 -10.59 -28.61 7.95
N MET A 339 -10.79 -27.66 8.86
CA MET A 339 -10.01 -27.48 10.08
C MET A 339 -10.95 -27.33 11.28
N SER A 340 -10.74 -28.10 12.34
CA SER A 340 -11.49 -27.95 13.58
C SER A 340 -11.06 -26.70 14.35
N ILE A 341 -11.94 -26.17 15.20
CA ILE A 341 -11.63 -24.99 16.03
C ILE A 341 -10.43 -25.27 16.95
N LYS A 342 -10.40 -26.45 17.59
CA LYS A 342 -9.25 -26.88 18.41
C LYS A 342 -7.93 -26.87 17.63
N HIS A 343 -7.90 -27.45 16.43
CA HIS A 343 -6.69 -27.40 15.59
C HIS A 343 -6.31 -25.96 15.21
N PHE A 344 -7.30 -25.12 14.90
CA PHE A 344 -7.07 -23.71 14.60
C PHE A 344 -6.42 -22.98 15.78
N LEU A 345 -6.93 -23.18 17.00
CA LEU A 345 -6.43 -22.55 18.22
C LEU A 345 -5.04 -23.06 18.62
N ASP A 346 -4.84 -24.38 18.59
CA ASP A 346 -3.59 -25.04 19.02
C ASP A 346 -2.44 -24.89 18.01
N SER A 347 -2.72 -24.48 16.78
CA SER A 347 -1.69 -24.34 15.75
C SER A 347 -0.65 -23.27 16.12
N GLU A 348 0.64 -23.58 16.03
CA GLU A 348 1.71 -22.59 16.16
C GLU A 348 1.76 -21.58 15.00
N LYS A 349 1.05 -21.86 13.91
CA LYS A 349 0.96 -20.95 12.76
C LYS A 349 0.18 -19.69 13.13
N LYS A 350 0.55 -18.59 12.47
CA LYS A 350 -0.12 -17.29 12.55
C LYS A 350 -1.43 -17.30 11.75
N LEU A 351 -2.38 -18.10 12.23
CA LEU A 351 -3.70 -18.26 11.62
C LEU A 351 -4.64 -17.17 12.12
N ALA A 352 -5.57 -16.74 11.26
CA ALA A 352 -6.72 -15.92 11.61
C ALA A 352 -7.97 -16.48 10.94
N LEU A 353 -9.15 -16.07 11.41
CA LEU A 353 -10.42 -16.37 10.77
C LEU A 353 -10.80 -15.21 9.86
N PHE A 354 -11.32 -15.52 8.69
CA PHE A 354 -12.02 -14.56 7.84
C PHE A 354 -13.34 -15.21 7.45
N ASP A 355 -14.42 -14.77 8.09
CA ASP A 355 -15.72 -15.44 8.04
C ASP A 355 -15.57 -16.92 8.47
N ASN A 356 -15.83 -17.88 7.58
CA ASN A 356 -15.67 -19.32 7.83
C ASN A 356 -14.35 -19.90 7.30
N TYR A 357 -13.42 -19.05 6.87
CA TYR A 357 -12.15 -19.47 6.30
C TYR A 357 -11.00 -19.23 7.27
N VAL A 358 -10.05 -20.15 7.28
CA VAL A 358 -8.80 -20.01 8.02
C VAL A 358 -7.74 -19.45 7.07
N VAL A 359 -7.18 -18.30 7.43
CA VAL A 359 -6.11 -17.63 6.67
C VAL A 359 -4.77 -17.75 7.38
N ASP A 360 -3.72 -18.13 6.65
CA ASP A 360 -2.34 -18.12 7.15
C ASP A 360 -1.68 -16.78 6.83
N MET A 361 -1.49 -15.97 7.88
CA MET A 361 -0.90 -14.63 7.76
C MET A 361 0.62 -14.65 7.83
N GLY A 362 1.26 -15.80 8.10
CA GLY A 362 2.69 -15.88 8.43
C GLY A 362 3.60 -15.28 7.34
N GLY A 363 3.36 -15.63 6.08
CA GLY A 363 4.13 -15.11 4.94
C GLY A 363 3.75 -13.70 4.50
N TYR A 364 2.56 -13.23 4.88
CA TYR A 364 2.05 -11.91 4.50
C TYR A 364 2.33 -10.83 5.54
N TYR A 365 2.65 -11.24 6.77
CA TYR A 365 2.93 -10.39 7.91
C TYR A 365 3.86 -9.20 7.60
N TRP A 366 4.94 -9.46 6.86
CA TRP A 366 5.94 -8.44 6.49
C TRP A 366 5.55 -7.59 5.28
N GLU A 367 4.59 -8.06 4.49
CA GLU A 367 4.16 -7.42 3.24
C GLU A 367 2.87 -6.62 3.39
N HIS A 368 2.23 -6.72 4.54
CA HIS A 368 1.05 -5.96 4.88
C HIS A 368 1.35 -4.46 5.01
N PRO A 369 0.58 -3.58 4.34
CA PRO A 369 0.79 -2.15 4.44
C PRO A 369 0.52 -1.62 5.85
N GLY A 370 -0.43 -2.16 6.60
CA GLY A 370 -0.80 -1.68 7.94
C GLY A 370 0.15 -2.07 9.07
N THR A 371 1.42 -2.37 8.76
CA THR A 371 2.44 -2.94 9.66
C THR A 371 2.20 -4.40 10.03
N ALA A 372 3.29 -5.04 10.43
CA ALA A 372 3.33 -6.38 11.00
C ALA A 372 2.51 -6.45 12.30
N TYR A 373 2.64 -5.44 13.16
CA TYR A 373 2.01 -5.39 14.47
C TYR A 373 0.49 -5.60 14.42
N VAL A 374 -0.22 -4.92 13.51
CA VAL A 374 -1.68 -5.04 13.38
C VAL A 374 -2.10 -6.49 13.09
N LEU A 375 -1.33 -7.22 12.27
CA LEU A 375 -1.63 -8.63 11.99
C LEU A 375 -1.27 -9.55 13.16
N GLU A 376 -0.33 -9.15 14.03
CA GLU A 376 0.06 -9.92 15.23
C GLU A 376 -1.12 -9.99 16.19
N GLU A 377 -1.75 -8.84 16.37
CA GLU A 377 -2.90 -8.67 17.25
C GLU A 377 -4.18 -9.29 16.66
N CYS A 378 -4.15 -9.68 15.38
CA CYS A 378 -5.24 -10.39 14.71
C CYS A 378 -5.08 -11.92 14.74
N VAL A 379 -3.96 -12.45 15.26
CA VAL A 379 -3.72 -13.89 15.31
C VAL A 379 -4.77 -14.56 16.20
N LYS A 380 -5.37 -15.63 15.69
CA LYS A 380 -6.51 -16.36 16.25
C LYS A 380 -7.83 -15.57 16.36
N MET A 381 -7.91 -14.40 15.74
CA MET A 381 -9.12 -13.58 15.73
C MET A 381 -9.83 -13.60 14.38
N ASP A 382 -11.09 -13.18 14.37
CA ASP A 382 -11.81 -12.85 13.14
C ASP A 382 -11.33 -11.50 12.58
N VAL A 383 -10.69 -11.54 11.41
CA VAL A 383 -10.14 -10.37 10.75
C VAL A 383 -11.14 -9.64 9.85
N GLY A 384 -12.32 -10.22 9.62
CA GLY A 384 -13.35 -9.66 8.76
C GLY A 384 -13.77 -8.25 9.19
N LYS A 385 -14.00 -8.05 10.49
CA LYS A 385 -14.38 -6.73 11.06
C LYS A 385 -13.35 -5.63 10.76
N TYR A 386 -12.05 -5.95 10.74
CA TYR A 386 -11.00 -4.99 10.40
C TYR A 386 -10.85 -4.85 8.88
N PHE A 387 -10.97 -5.94 8.14
CA PHE A 387 -10.84 -5.96 6.69
C PHE A 387 -11.86 -5.03 6.03
N PHE A 388 -13.12 -5.09 6.46
CA PHE A 388 -14.20 -4.28 5.92
C PHE A 388 -14.29 -2.86 6.52
N GLY A 389 -13.33 -2.47 7.38
CA GLY A 389 -13.32 -1.16 8.02
C GLY A 389 -14.52 -0.94 8.95
N SER A 390 -15.02 -2.01 9.57
CA SER A 390 -16.05 -1.94 10.61
C SER A 390 -15.44 -1.54 11.94
N TYR A 391 -14.17 -1.90 12.15
CA TYR A 391 -13.44 -1.69 13.38
C TYR A 391 -12.01 -1.18 13.11
N THR A 392 -11.42 -0.42 14.04
CA THR A 392 -10.02 0.01 14.00
C THR A 392 -9.25 -0.48 15.22
N MET A 393 -8.08 -1.07 15.02
CA MET A 393 -7.21 -1.55 16.11
C MET A 393 -6.56 -0.41 16.89
N GLU A 394 -6.33 0.73 16.25
CA GLU A 394 -5.67 1.87 16.88
C GLU A 394 -6.66 3.04 16.97
N ASN A 395 -6.81 3.63 18.16
CA ASN A 395 -7.68 4.78 18.40
C ASN A 395 -7.35 5.99 17.50
N MET A 396 -6.12 6.08 16.98
CA MET A 396 -5.67 7.20 16.15
C MET A 396 -5.85 7.00 14.64
N ILE A 397 -6.15 5.77 14.18
CA ILE A 397 -6.35 5.52 12.75
C ILE A 397 -7.84 5.38 12.46
N LYS A 398 -8.30 6.10 11.45
CA LYS A 398 -9.65 5.89 10.90
C LYS A 398 -9.78 4.45 10.37
N PRO A 399 -10.91 3.76 10.60
CA PRO A 399 -11.13 2.43 10.04
C PRO A 399 -10.85 2.41 8.53
N VAL A 400 -9.98 1.50 8.10
CA VAL A 400 -9.57 1.39 6.69
C VAL A 400 -10.37 0.29 6.05
N ARG A 401 -11.11 0.62 5.00
CA ARG A 401 -11.76 -0.37 4.14
C ARG A 401 -10.77 -0.88 3.12
N HIS A 402 -10.53 -2.19 3.13
CA HIS A 402 -9.59 -2.81 2.22
C HIS A 402 -10.15 -2.85 0.78
N SER A 403 -9.24 -2.74 -0.19
CA SER A 403 -9.58 -2.80 -1.62
C SER A 403 -9.83 -4.24 -2.10
N TYR A 404 -10.44 -4.41 -3.28
CA TYR A 404 -10.58 -5.72 -3.93
C TYR A 404 -9.24 -6.46 -4.14
N ILE A 405 -8.15 -5.71 -4.36
CA ILE A 405 -6.81 -6.29 -4.47
C ILE A 405 -6.43 -6.98 -3.16
N ALA A 406 -6.68 -6.32 -2.03
CA ALA A 406 -6.42 -6.90 -0.72
C ALA A 406 -7.32 -8.12 -0.47
N GLY A 407 -8.57 -8.10 -0.97
CA GLY A 407 -9.46 -9.27 -0.95
C GLY A 407 -8.86 -10.46 -1.69
N LYS A 408 -8.36 -10.26 -2.91
CA LYS A 408 -7.65 -11.31 -3.66
C LYS A 408 -6.40 -11.82 -2.97
N VAL A 409 -5.63 -10.94 -2.34
CA VAL A 409 -4.46 -11.35 -1.53
C VAL A 409 -4.93 -12.22 -0.38
N LEU A 410 -5.96 -11.80 0.36
CA LEU A 410 -6.55 -12.58 1.46
C LEU A 410 -7.00 -13.97 1.01
N MET A 411 -7.63 -14.10 -0.16
CA MET A 411 -8.05 -15.39 -0.71
C MET A 411 -6.87 -16.35 -0.95
N ARG A 412 -5.70 -15.82 -1.33
CA ARG A 412 -4.48 -16.62 -1.47
C ARG A 412 -3.92 -17.10 -0.14
N LEU A 413 -4.24 -16.40 0.94
CA LEU A 413 -3.86 -16.78 2.30
C LEU A 413 -4.79 -17.83 2.89
N ILE A 414 -5.95 -18.13 2.27
CA ILE A 414 -6.86 -19.16 2.76
C ILE A 414 -6.22 -20.54 2.61
N VAL A 415 -6.05 -21.20 3.75
CA VAL A 415 -5.44 -22.53 3.87
C VAL A 415 -6.46 -23.61 4.21
N ALA A 416 -7.59 -23.27 4.84
CA ALA A 416 -8.63 -24.22 5.23
C ALA A 416 -10.00 -23.54 5.36
N LYS A 417 -11.05 -24.35 5.42
CA LYS A 417 -12.40 -23.95 5.85
C LYS A 417 -12.59 -24.42 7.29
N LEU A 418 -13.09 -23.56 8.16
CA LEU A 418 -13.39 -23.93 9.54
C LEU A 418 -14.61 -24.85 9.54
N VAL A 419 -14.52 -26.00 10.22
CA VAL A 419 -15.66 -26.91 10.42
C VAL A 419 -16.79 -26.14 11.08
N GLN A 420 -17.96 -26.13 10.45
CA GLN A 420 -19.14 -25.45 10.97
C GLN A 420 -20.08 -26.48 11.60
N PRO A 421 -20.82 -26.10 12.66
CA PRO A 421 -21.85 -26.94 13.23
C PRO A 421 -22.96 -27.21 12.20
N LYS A 422 -23.66 -28.33 12.33
CA LYS A 422 -24.66 -28.76 11.36
C LYS A 422 -25.81 -27.76 11.26
N GLU A 423 -26.08 -27.09 12.37
CA GLU A 423 -27.06 -26.07 12.67
C GLU A 423 -26.88 -24.83 11.80
N ASN A 424 -25.64 -24.51 11.39
CA ASN A 424 -25.41 -23.42 10.44
C ASN A 424 -26.14 -23.67 9.11
N GLY A 425 -26.19 -24.93 8.65
CA GLY A 425 -26.94 -25.32 7.45
C GLY A 425 -28.46 -25.26 7.63
N MET A 426 -28.93 -25.13 8.88
CA MET A 426 -30.34 -25.03 9.25
C MET A 426 -30.79 -23.59 9.52
N ALA A 427 -29.91 -22.59 9.41
CA ALA A 427 -30.29 -21.21 9.69
C ALA A 427 -31.30 -20.67 8.66
N PHE A 428 -31.25 -21.16 7.43
CA PHE A 428 -32.15 -20.81 6.34
C PHE A 428 -32.78 -22.06 5.74
N ARG A 429 -34.07 -22.00 5.40
CA ARG A 429 -34.74 -23.00 4.57
C ARG A 429 -35.54 -22.34 3.46
N LYS A 430 -35.84 -23.08 2.39
CA LYS A 430 -36.77 -22.61 1.36
C LYS A 430 -38.20 -22.51 1.91
N SER A 431 -38.89 -21.42 1.60
CA SER A 431 -40.32 -21.26 1.91
C SER A 431 -41.16 -22.29 1.11
N GLN A 432 -42.10 -22.97 1.79
CA GLN A 432 -42.94 -24.01 1.19
C GLN A 432 -43.93 -23.45 0.15
N GLU A 433 -44.37 -22.19 0.28
CA GLU A 433 -45.37 -21.57 -0.61
C GLU A 433 -44.94 -21.54 -2.08
N ASN A 434 -43.65 -21.50 -2.39
CA ASN A 434 -43.18 -21.45 -3.78
C ASN A 434 -43.02 -22.85 -4.42
N VAL A 435 -43.09 -23.93 -3.64
CA VAL A 435 -42.90 -25.29 -4.16
C VAL A 435 -44.10 -25.75 -5.01
N GLU A 436 -45.29 -25.19 -4.79
CA GLU A 436 -46.49 -25.55 -5.56
C GLU A 436 -46.65 -24.77 -6.86
N THR A 437 -46.19 -23.52 -6.93
CA THR A 437 -46.28 -22.70 -8.16
C THR A 437 -45.23 -23.05 -9.22
N ASP A 438 -44.07 -23.57 -8.83
CA ASP A 438 -43.00 -23.95 -9.77
C ASP A 438 -43.23 -25.31 -10.46
N LYS A 439 -44.26 -26.07 -10.07
CA LYS A 439 -44.62 -27.33 -10.74
C LYS A 439 -45.14 -27.14 -12.18
N SER A 440 -45.42 -25.91 -12.59
CA SER A 440 -45.92 -25.61 -13.94
C SER A 440 -44.81 -25.48 -15.00
N ASP A 441 -43.53 -25.31 -14.60
CA ASP A 441 -42.40 -25.26 -15.55
C ASP A 441 -41.70 -26.64 -15.68
N SER A 442 -42.48 -27.61 -16.15
CA SER A 442 -42.11 -29.03 -16.29
C SER A 442 -41.01 -29.35 -17.31
N ARG A 443 -40.27 -28.35 -17.83
CA ARG A 443 -39.25 -28.53 -18.89
C ARG A 443 -37.83 -28.78 -18.38
N LEU A 444 -37.58 -28.66 -17.08
CA LEU A 444 -36.32 -29.06 -16.44
C LEU A 444 -36.48 -30.39 -15.70
N LYS A 445 -36.97 -31.43 -16.40
CA LYS A 445 -36.92 -32.83 -15.94
C LYS A 445 -35.64 -33.46 -16.46
N GLY A 446 -34.54 -33.26 -15.76
CA GLY A 446 -33.26 -33.88 -16.10
C GLY A 446 -32.21 -33.45 -15.11
N GLU A 447 -31.81 -34.39 -14.26
CA GLU A 447 -30.87 -34.29 -13.14
C GLU A 447 -31.51 -33.87 -11.81
N ASP A 448 -31.52 -34.82 -10.87
CA ASP A 448 -31.62 -34.61 -9.42
C ASP A 448 -30.45 -33.73 -8.97
N ILE A 449 -30.48 -32.46 -9.36
CA ILE A 449 -29.78 -31.42 -8.62
C ILE A 449 -30.65 -31.22 -7.39
N THR A 450 -30.47 -32.07 -6.37
CA THR A 450 -30.80 -31.65 -5.01
C THR A 450 -30.12 -30.29 -4.86
N PRO A 451 -30.88 -29.18 -4.75
CA PRO A 451 -30.28 -27.89 -4.68
C PRO A 451 -29.58 -27.86 -3.34
N THR A 452 -28.28 -28.13 -3.37
CA THR A 452 -27.35 -27.95 -2.26
C THR A 452 -27.26 -26.45 -2.06
N ILE A 453 -28.33 -25.86 -1.54
CA ILE A 453 -28.39 -24.49 -1.04
C ILE A 453 -27.67 -24.53 0.30
N TYR A 454 -26.38 -24.81 0.24
CA TYR A 454 -25.40 -24.42 1.23
C TYR A 454 -24.90 -23.00 0.92
N GLU A 455 -25.67 -22.22 0.15
CA GLU A 455 -25.41 -20.81 0.02
C GLU A 455 -25.81 -20.18 1.36
N SER A 456 -24.81 -20.06 2.24
CA SER A 456 -24.85 -19.27 3.46
C SER A 456 -25.14 -17.79 3.17
N SER A 457 -25.39 -17.40 1.93
CA SER A 457 -25.46 -16.03 1.48
C SER A 457 -26.64 -15.81 0.55
N MET A 458 -27.52 -14.86 0.89
CA MET A 458 -28.73 -14.59 0.12
C MET A 458 -29.00 -13.09 0.03
N ILE A 459 -29.83 -12.69 -0.92
CA ILE A 459 -30.23 -11.29 -1.12
C ILE A 459 -31.54 -11.04 -0.35
N PHE A 460 -31.51 -10.08 0.56
CA PHE A 460 -32.65 -9.64 1.35
C PHE A 460 -32.98 -8.17 1.10
N ALA A 461 -34.22 -7.79 1.38
CA ALA A 461 -34.66 -6.40 1.48
C ALA A 461 -35.12 -6.10 2.91
N VAL A 462 -35.02 -4.85 3.34
CA VAL A 462 -35.58 -4.40 4.62
C VAL A 462 -37.10 -4.37 4.48
N THR A 463 -37.79 -5.08 5.38
CA THR A 463 -39.25 -5.22 5.36
C THR A 463 -39.93 -4.58 6.56
N THR A 464 -39.27 -4.55 7.71
CA THR A 464 -39.80 -3.98 8.95
C THR A 464 -38.71 -3.28 9.74
N GLU A 465 -39.10 -2.19 10.40
CA GLU A 465 -38.26 -1.39 11.29
C GLU A 465 -39.11 -1.03 12.50
N VAL A 466 -38.72 -1.49 13.68
CA VAL A 466 -39.43 -1.21 14.95
C VAL A 466 -38.42 -0.69 15.95
N GLU A 467 -38.61 0.53 16.45
CA GLU A 467 -37.75 1.08 17.49
C GLU A 467 -38.03 0.36 18.82
N HIS A 468 -37.00 -0.27 19.40
CA HIS A 468 -37.04 -0.97 20.69
C HIS A 468 -36.87 0.02 21.85
N ILE A 469 -35.78 0.77 21.78
CA ILE A 469 -35.40 1.85 22.70
C ILE A 469 -34.76 2.97 21.86
N PRO A 470 -34.58 4.19 22.38
CA PRO A 470 -34.05 5.30 21.61
C PRO A 470 -32.77 4.95 20.83
N ASN A 471 -32.84 5.03 19.50
CA ASN A 471 -31.77 4.68 18.56
C ASN A 471 -31.39 3.18 18.48
N VAL A 472 -32.21 2.25 18.96
CA VAL A 472 -32.01 0.81 18.77
C VAL A 472 -33.26 0.23 18.14
N PHE A 473 -33.10 -0.43 16.99
CA PHE A 473 -34.20 -0.88 16.14
C PHE A 473 -34.12 -2.39 15.92
N HIS A 474 -35.28 -3.05 15.91
CA HIS A 474 -35.46 -4.35 15.28
C HIS A 474 -35.63 -4.12 13.77
N VAL A 475 -34.70 -4.64 12.98
CA VAL A 475 -34.71 -4.52 11.52
C VAL A 475 -34.93 -5.91 10.94
N GLY A 476 -36.07 -6.10 10.27
CA GLY A 476 -36.47 -7.36 9.66
C GLY A 476 -36.11 -7.40 8.18
N PHE A 477 -35.31 -8.39 7.79
CA PHE A 477 -34.84 -8.65 6.44
C PHE A 477 -35.64 -9.79 5.83
N GLY A 478 -36.46 -9.51 4.82
CA GLY A 478 -37.31 -10.51 4.17
C GLY A 478 -36.83 -10.90 2.78
N ASN A 479 -37.06 -12.16 2.42
CA ASN A 479 -36.97 -12.66 1.05
C ASN A 479 -38.07 -13.71 0.86
N ARG A 480 -38.82 -13.62 -0.25
CA ARG A 480 -39.95 -14.52 -0.56
C ARG A 480 -39.57 -16.00 -0.62
N GLN A 481 -38.30 -16.30 -0.83
CA GLN A 481 -37.83 -17.67 -1.05
C GLN A 481 -37.40 -18.37 0.23
N THR A 482 -37.25 -17.66 1.35
CA THR A 482 -36.45 -18.14 2.48
C THR A 482 -37.15 -17.87 3.80
N GLN A 483 -37.13 -18.87 4.67
CA GLN A 483 -37.47 -18.72 6.07
C GLN A 483 -36.20 -18.86 6.92
N VAL A 484 -36.21 -18.21 8.06
CA VAL A 484 -35.08 -18.08 8.98
C VAL A 484 -35.43 -18.75 10.29
N LYS A 485 -34.51 -19.54 10.82
CA LYS A 485 -34.72 -20.23 12.09
C LYS A 485 -34.71 -19.21 13.23
N MET A 486 -35.78 -19.17 14.04
CA MET A 486 -35.91 -18.21 15.14
C MET A 486 -35.19 -18.67 16.41
N PHE A 487 -34.76 -19.92 16.48
CA PHE A 487 -34.14 -20.50 17.66
C PHE A 487 -33.13 -21.58 17.28
N PHE A 488 -32.04 -21.63 18.03
CA PHE A 488 -31.02 -22.66 17.87
C PHE A 488 -30.84 -23.37 19.22
N PRO A 489 -31.09 -24.69 19.28
CA PRO A 489 -30.83 -25.45 20.49
C PRO A 489 -29.33 -25.59 20.72
N GLY A 490 -28.94 -25.77 21.99
CA GLY A 490 -27.54 -26.00 22.38
C GLY A 490 -26.66 -24.76 22.29
N THR A 491 -25.34 -24.95 22.38
CA THR A 491 -24.38 -23.84 22.48
C THR A 491 -23.65 -23.51 21.19
N GLU A 492 -23.70 -24.40 20.20
CA GLU A 492 -22.89 -24.31 18.99
C GLU A 492 -23.13 -23.02 18.18
N MET A 493 -24.32 -22.44 18.31
CA MET A 493 -24.76 -21.24 17.60
C MET A 493 -24.51 -19.93 18.36
N LEU A 494 -24.14 -20.01 19.64
CA LEU A 494 -23.98 -18.84 20.50
C LEU A 494 -22.75 -18.01 20.10
N GLY A 495 -22.93 -16.68 20.04
CA GLY A 495 -21.87 -15.74 19.66
C GLY A 495 -21.55 -15.67 18.16
N ARG A 496 -22.27 -16.44 17.32
CA ARG A 496 -22.15 -16.35 15.86
C ARG A 496 -22.82 -15.10 15.31
N HIS A 497 -22.43 -14.70 14.12
CA HIS A 497 -22.95 -13.47 13.50
C HIS A 497 -23.32 -13.66 12.03
N TYR A 498 -24.13 -12.74 11.52
CA TYR A 498 -24.32 -12.50 10.10
C TYR A 498 -23.45 -11.34 9.62
N VAL A 499 -23.04 -11.41 8.37
CA VAL A 499 -22.35 -10.35 7.65
C VAL A 499 -23.32 -9.75 6.64
N ILE A 500 -23.67 -8.47 6.82
CA ILE A 500 -24.55 -7.74 5.93
C ILE A 500 -23.69 -6.85 5.03
N ASN A 501 -23.81 -7.06 3.72
CA ASN A 501 -23.15 -6.27 2.69
C ASN A 501 -24.18 -5.52 1.85
N SER A 502 -24.11 -4.19 1.88
CA SER A 502 -24.92 -3.33 1.00
C SER A 502 -24.49 -3.48 -0.45
N LEU A 503 -25.38 -3.85 -1.36
CA LEU A 503 -25.04 -3.97 -2.77
C LEU A 503 -24.75 -2.61 -3.43
N GLN A 504 -25.35 -1.54 -2.92
CA GLN A 504 -25.21 -0.18 -3.46
C GLN A 504 -23.91 0.50 -3.01
N ASN A 505 -23.65 0.50 -1.70
CA ASN A 505 -22.52 1.23 -1.12
C ASN A 505 -21.33 0.31 -0.81
N GLN A 506 -21.54 -1.00 -0.92
CA GLN A 506 -20.54 -2.03 -0.68
C GLN A 506 -19.97 -2.00 0.75
N ILE A 507 -20.75 -1.43 1.66
CA ILE A 507 -20.41 -1.39 3.09
C ILE A 507 -20.80 -2.73 3.66
N CYS A 508 -19.86 -3.33 4.38
CA CYS A 508 -20.02 -4.63 5.01
C CYS A 508 -19.95 -4.46 6.53
N ARG A 509 -20.89 -5.07 7.28
CA ARG A 509 -20.95 -5.00 8.74
C ARG A 509 -21.39 -6.34 9.33
N TYR A 510 -20.92 -6.60 10.54
CA TYR A 510 -21.15 -7.81 11.30
C TYR A 510 -22.25 -7.54 12.32
N TYR A 511 -23.25 -8.42 12.38
CA TYR A 511 -24.39 -8.34 13.28
C TYR A 511 -24.59 -9.69 13.94
N THR A 512 -24.50 -9.73 15.26
CA THR A 512 -24.61 -10.98 16.00
C THR A 512 -26.02 -11.56 15.94
N ILE A 513 -26.09 -12.89 15.91
CA ILE A 513 -27.34 -13.61 16.10
C ILE A 513 -27.82 -13.32 17.52
N CYS A 514 -29.09 -12.94 17.64
CA CYS A 514 -29.67 -12.46 18.89
C CYS A 514 -31.15 -12.83 18.93
N ASN A 515 -31.41 -14.12 18.81
CA ASN A 515 -32.76 -14.69 18.72
C ASN A 515 -33.61 -14.44 19.98
N ALA A 516 -32.98 -14.36 21.15
CA ALA A 516 -33.62 -13.98 22.40
C ALA A 516 -34.21 -12.57 22.36
N MET A 517 -33.67 -11.69 21.50
CA MET A 517 -34.20 -10.35 21.26
C MET A 517 -35.20 -10.30 20.09
N HIS A 518 -35.55 -11.41 19.44
CA HIS A 518 -36.53 -11.40 18.37
C HIS A 518 -37.88 -10.86 18.88
N THR A 519 -38.58 -10.01 18.12
CA THR A 519 -39.84 -9.35 18.55
C THR A 519 -40.92 -10.31 19.04
N LYS A 520 -40.95 -11.54 18.50
CA LYS A 520 -41.86 -12.61 18.93
C LYS A 520 -41.38 -13.43 20.13
N VAL A 521 -40.08 -13.44 20.41
CA VAL A 521 -39.44 -14.31 21.43
C VAL A 521 -39.15 -13.52 22.71
N PHE A 522 -38.68 -12.29 22.59
CA PHE A 522 -38.29 -11.45 23.74
C PHE A 522 -39.42 -11.23 24.76
N PRO A 523 -40.67 -10.88 24.37
CA PRO A 523 -41.76 -10.72 25.33
C PRO A 523 -42.12 -12.03 26.04
N GLN A 524 -41.92 -13.17 25.36
CA GLN A 524 -42.20 -14.48 25.92
C GLN A 524 -41.20 -14.84 27.01
N TYR A 525 -39.91 -14.51 26.83
CA TYR A 525 -38.92 -14.65 27.90
C TYR A 525 -39.26 -13.78 29.11
N LEU A 526 -39.62 -12.50 28.91
CA LEU A 526 -39.97 -11.62 30.02
C LEU A 526 -41.21 -12.12 30.78
N SER A 527 -42.23 -12.60 30.06
CA SER A 527 -43.43 -13.19 30.68
C SER A 527 -43.08 -14.45 31.48
N CYS A 528 -42.29 -15.36 30.90
CA CYS A 528 -41.83 -16.57 31.57
C CYS A 528 -41.01 -16.24 32.82
N PHE A 529 -40.04 -15.33 32.72
CA PHE A 529 -39.18 -14.96 33.83
C PHE A 529 -39.96 -14.33 34.97
N LYS A 530 -40.90 -13.44 34.64
CA LYS A 530 -41.82 -12.86 35.61
C LYS A 530 -42.66 -13.92 36.32
N GLY A 531 -43.23 -14.87 35.57
CA GLY A 531 -43.99 -15.98 36.15
C GLY A 531 -43.17 -16.83 37.12
N VAL A 532 -41.96 -17.20 36.72
CA VAL A 532 -41.00 -17.92 37.58
C VAL A 532 -40.68 -17.11 38.83
N LEU A 533 -40.43 -15.80 38.73
CA LEU A 533 -40.09 -14.95 39.88
C LEU A 533 -41.26 -14.79 40.86
N GLU A 534 -42.47 -14.58 40.34
CA GLU A 534 -43.69 -14.41 41.13
C GLU A 534 -44.20 -15.75 41.71
N GLY A 535 -43.73 -16.89 41.19
CA GLY A 535 -44.25 -18.20 41.56
C GLY A 535 -45.70 -18.42 41.11
N SER A 536 -46.15 -17.62 40.13
CA SER A 536 -47.44 -17.81 39.47
C SER A 536 -47.34 -19.01 38.52
N GLU A 537 -48.47 -19.66 38.25
CA GLU A 537 -48.54 -20.52 37.06
C GLU A 537 -48.10 -19.65 35.89
N ILE A 538 -47.04 -20.06 35.19
CA ILE A 538 -46.60 -19.38 33.99
C ILE A 538 -47.81 -19.41 33.06
N GLU A 539 -48.47 -18.26 32.85
CA GLU A 539 -49.53 -18.13 31.87
C GLU A 539 -48.87 -18.42 30.52
N ARG A 540 -48.94 -19.69 30.13
CA ARG A 540 -48.59 -20.14 28.81
C ARG A 540 -49.70 -19.60 27.92
N GLU A 541 -49.58 -18.34 27.53
CA GLU A 541 -49.86 -18.07 26.14
C GLU A 541 -48.96 -19.05 25.38
N TYR A 542 -49.55 -20.14 24.89
CA TYR A 542 -49.16 -20.89 23.69
C TYR A 542 -48.45 -22.26 23.75
N ASP A 543 -48.90 -23.08 22.78
CA ASP A 543 -48.18 -24.08 21.97
C ASP A 543 -46.83 -23.59 21.36
N SER A 544 -46.42 -22.34 21.57
CA SER A 544 -45.40 -21.62 20.79
C SER A 544 -44.00 -21.98 21.23
N PHE A 545 -43.74 -22.17 22.53
CA PHE A 545 -42.42 -22.63 23.00
C PHE A 545 -42.15 -24.09 22.63
N LYS A 546 -43.16 -24.96 22.66
CA LYS A 546 -43.04 -26.31 22.08
C LYS A 546 -42.76 -26.29 20.58
N THR A 547 -43.22 -25.25 19.87
CA THR A 547 -42.85 -25.04 18.47
C THR A 547 -41.60 -24.19 18.27
N ILE A 548 -40.99 -23.59 19.29
CA ILE A 548 -39.89 -22.61 19.10
C ILE A 548 -38.65 -23.29 18.51
N ASP A 549 -38.36 -24.52 18.93
CA ASP A 549 -37.26 -25.34 18.37
C ASP A 549 -37.40 -25.54 16.86
N ASP A 550 -38.64 -25.60 16.39
CA ASP A 550 -39.05 -25.72 15.00
C ASP A 550 -39.64 -24.41 14.44
N ALA A 551 -39.45 -23.27 15.11
CA ALA A 551 -40.09 -22.05 14.69
C ALA A 551 -39.24 -21.32 13.65
N TRP A 552 -39.92 -20.93 12.58
CA TRP A 552 -39.35 -20.23 11.46
C TRP A 552 -40.08 -18.91 11.25
N ASP A 553 -39.33 -17.89 10.87
CA ASP A 553 -39.88 -16.62 10.43
C ASP A 553 -39.59 -16.41 8.95
N ASP A 554 -40.44 -15.66 8.25
CA ASP A 554 -40.19 -15.25 6.86
C ASP A 554 -39.15 -14.12 6.78
N LYS A 555 -38.68 -13.64 7.94
CA LYS A 555 -37.75 -12.51 8.06
C LYS A 555 -36.60 -12.86 9.00
N LEU A 556 -35.38 -12.47 8.61
CA LEU A 556 -34.25 -12.40 9.52
C LEU A 556 -34.37 -11.09 10.31
N GLU A 557 -34.62 -11.15 11.61
CA GLU A 557 -34.65 -9.95 12.46
C GLU A 557 -33.31 -9.72 13.15
N LEU A 558 -32.81 -8.48 13.09
CA LEU A 558 -31.57 -8.07 13.75
C LEU A 558 -31.79 -6.83 14.61
N VAL A 559 -31.15 -6.79 15.77
CA VAL A 559 -31.17 -5.61 16.66
C VAL A 559 -30.00 -4.69 16.31
N ILE A 560 -30.30 -3.48 15.86
CA ILE A 560 -29.34 -2.55 15.26
C ILE A 560 -29.39 -1.20 15.96
N LYS A 561 -28.23 -0.73 16.44
CA LYS A 561 -28.07 0.64 16.93
C LYS A 561 -27.91 1.63 15.78
N TYR A 562 -28.75 2.65 15.74
CA TYR A 562 -28.63 3.78 14.84
C TYR A 562 -27.59 4.79 15.34
N TYR A 563 -26.78 5.29 14.42
CA TYR A 563 -25.74 6.29 14.71
C TYR A 563 -25.93 7.47 13.75
N GLU A 564 -26.68 8.47 14.19
CA GLU A 564 -27.06 9.64 13.38
C GLU A 564 -25.86 10.37 12.75
N GLN A 565 -24.74 10.43 13.48
CA GLN A 565 -23.51 11.10 13.03
C GLN A 565 -22.78 10.35 11.90
N SER A 566 -23.16 9.10 11.60
CA SER A 566 -22.50 8.28 10.59
C SER A 566 -22.94 8.70 9.18
N LYS A 567 -22.08 9.44 8.46
CA LYS A 567 -22.40 9.93 7.11
C LYS A 567 -22.72 8.81 6.11
N ASN A 568 -21.95 7.71 6.19
CA ASN A 568 -21.98 6.59 5.26
C ASN A 568 -22.08 5.24 6.02
N GLY A 569 -22.82 5.19 7.12
CA GLY A 569 -23.01 3.95 7.89
C GLY A 569 -24.05 3.04 7.25
N ILE A 570 -23.88 1.71 7.35
CA ILE A 570 -24.92 0.77 6.91
C ILE A 570 -26.23 1.01 7.66
N THR A 571 -26.16 1.41 8.93
CA THR A 571 -27.35 1.65 9.77
C THR A 571 -28.19 2.82 9.28
N LYS A 572 -27.54 3.83 8.70
CA LYS A 572 -28.23 4.94 8.04
C LYS A 572 -28.90 4.48 6.75
N GLN A 573 -28.23 3.64 5.97
CA GLN A 573 -28.82 3.04 4.79
C GLN A 573 -30.02 2.14 5.16
N LEU A 574 -29.91 1.35 6.22
CA LEU A 574 -30.98 0.47 6.67
C LEU A 574 -32.24 1.23 7.13
N LEU A 575 -32.10 2.41 7.73
CA LEU A 575 -33.21 3.15 8.35
C LEU A 575 -33.66 4.41 7.59
N GLN A 576 -32.91 4.87 6.59
CA GLN A 576 -33.21 6.11 5.87
C GLN A 576 -33.27 5.97 4.35
N HIS A 577 -32.97 4.80 3.77
CA HIS A 577 -33.01 4.62 2.32
C HIS A 577 -34.25 3.91 1.82
N ASN A 578 -34.38 3.90 0.49
CA ASN A 578 -35.51 3.37 -0.22
C ASN A 578 -35.69 1.88 0.13
N ARG A 579 -36.93 1.43 0.34
CA ARG A 579 -37.24 0.02 0.66
C ARG A 579 -36.82 -0.98 -0.42
N GLU A 580 -36.39 -0.47 -1.58
CA GLU A 580 -35.84 -1.25 -2.68
C GLU A 580 -34.36 -1.63 -2.49
N ASP A 581 -33.68 -1.09 -1.48
CA ASP A 581 -32.29 -1.43 -1.18
C ASP A 581 -32.16 -2.93 -0.88
N ARG A 582 -31.18 -3.53 -1.55
CA ARG A 582 -30.88 -4.96 -1.44
C ARG A 582 -29.57 -5.19 -0.72
N PHE A 583 -29.59 -6.15 0.20
CA PHE A 583 -28.46 -6.51 1.04
C PHE A 583 -28.10 -7.97 0.79
N PHE A 584 -26.82 -8.23 0.63
CA PHE A 584 -26.28 -9.57 0.62
C PHE A 584 -25.94 -9.95 2.06
N ILE A 585 -26.69 -10.88 2.64
CA ILE A 585 -26.49 -11.32 4.02
C ILE A 585 -25.85 -12.70 3.99
N SER A 586 -24.71 -12.85 4.67
CA SER A 586 -23.97 -14.09 4.80
C SER A 586 -23.94 -14.58 6.24
N GLY A 587 -24.16 -15.87 6.48
CA GLY A 587 -23.94 -16.54 7.75
C GLY A 587 -24.90 -17.68 8.00
N PRO A 588 -24.95 -18.18 9.25
CA PRO A 588 -24.12 -17.82 10.39
C PRO A 588 -22.61 -18.03 10.15
N LEU A 589 -21.79 -17.12 10.64
CA LEU A 589 -20.32 -17.14 10.52
C LEU A 589 -19.64 -17.13 11.89
N SER A 590 -18.31 -17.33 11.88
CA SER A 590 -17.41 -17.37 13.03
C SER A 590 -17.29 -18.73 13.72
N ARG A 591 -16.51 -18.80 14.81
CA ARG A 591 -16.41 -19.99 15.67
C ARG A 591 -17.45 -20.03 16.79
N GLY A 592 -18.24 -18.97 16.97
CA GLY A 592 -19.08 -18.76 18.16
C GLY A 592 -18.23 -18.58 19.43
N TYR A 593 -18.80 -18.89 20.59
CA TYR A 593 -18.06 -18.90 21.87
C TYR A 593 -17.21 -20.15 22.08
N ASP A 594 -17.40 -21.19 21.25
CA ASP A 594 -16.66 -22.45 21.35
C ASP A 594 -16.72 -23.03 22.77
N LEU A 595 -17.92 -23.10 23.38
CA LEU A 595 -18.10 -23.54 24.76
C LEU A 595 -17.69 -25.02 24.88
N THR A 596 -16.53 -25.28 25.49
CA THR A 596 -15.96 -26.62 25.69
C THR A 596 -15.64 -26.81 27.16
N SER A 597 -15.56 -28.05 27.63
CA SER A 597 -15.14 -28.35 29.01
C SER A 597 -13.81 -27.69 29.40
N ASP A 598 -12.90 -27.53 28.43
CA ASP A 598 -11.56 -26.97 28.64
C ASP A 598 -11.60 -25.45 28.90
N ASN A 599 -12.59 -24.73 28.35
CA ASN A 599 -12.73 -23.28 28.51
C ASN A 599 -13.91 -22.84 29.38
N MET A 600 -14.81 -23.75 29.75
CA MET A 600 -15.99 -23.50 30.59
C MET A 600 -15.81 -23.98 32.04
N SER A 601 -14.75 -23.51 32.71
CA SER A 601 -14.59 -23.74 34.16
C SER A 601 -14.18 -22.46 34.89
N GLY A 602 -14.60 -22.33 36.14
CA GLY A 602 -14.30 -21.16 36.97
C GLY A 602 -15.08 -19.91 36.55
N THR A 603 -14.57 -18.73 36.87
CA THR A 603 -15.30 -17.48 36.65
C THR A 603 -14.94 -16.78 35.35
N THR A 604 -15.95 -16.50 34.54
CA THR A 604 -15.87 -15.66 33.34
C THR A 604 -16.47 -14.29 33.66
N VAL A 605 -15.65 -13.24 33.58
CA VAL A 605 -16.11 -11.86 33.74
C VAL A 605 -16.39 -11.25 32.37
N ILE A 606 -17.63 -10.81 32.15
CA ILE A 606 -18.09 -10.26 30.88
C ILE A 606 -18.28 -8.75 31.03
N PHE A 607 -17.58 -7.96 30.22
CA PHE A 607 -17.73 -6.51 30.14
C PHE A 607 -18.52 -6.14 28.89
N VAL A 608 -19.70 -5.55 29.08
CA VAL A 608 -20.56 -5.12 27.98
C VAL A 608 -20.75 -3.62 27.97
N GLY A 609 -20.76 -3.00 26.79
CA GLY A 609 -20.99 -1.56 26.62
C GLY A 609 -22.10 -1.25 25.62
N GLY A 610 -23.20 -0.63 26.07
CA GLY A 610 -24.34 -0.30 25.19
C GLY A 610 -24.93 -1.54 24.52
N THR A 611 -24.96 -1.57 23.19
CA THR A 611 -25.43 -2.76 22.44
C THR A 611 -24.42 -3.92 22.41
N GLY A 612 -23.28 -3.79 23.08
CA GLY A 612 -22.33 -4.88 23.26
C GLY A 612 -22.86 -6.05 24.10
N VAL A 613 -24.04 -5.92 24.72
CA VAL A 613 -24.74 -7.02 25.39
C VAL A 613 -25.38 -8.02 24.40
N LEU A 614 -25.73 -7.56 23.19
CA LEU A 614 -26.48 -8.35 22.20
C LEU A 614 -25.85 -9.70 21.85
N PRO A 615 -24.51 -9.82 21.68
CA PRO A 615 -23.89 -11.11 21.42
C PRO A 615 -24.19 -12.16 22.49
N TYR A 616 -24.35 -11.75 23.73
CA TYR A 616 -24.50 -12.65 24.87
C TYR A 616 -25.96 -12.95 25.21
N MET A 617 -26.94 -12.29 24.56
CA MET A 617 -28.35 -12.46 24.92
C MET A 617 -28.85 -13.89 24.74
N ASP A 618 -28.49 -14.54 23.63
CA ASP A 618 -28.86 -15.94 23.40
C ASP A 618 -28.21 -16.88 24.42
N PHE A 619 -27.00 -16.53 24.86
CA PHE A 619 -26.28 -17.26 25.90
C PHE A 619 -26.90 -17.06 27.28
N PHE A 620 -27.27 -15.82 27.64
CA PHE A 620 -27.97 -15.53 28.90
C PHE A 620 -29.33 -16.21 28.93
N ALA A 621 -30.06 -16.17 27.81
CA ALA A 621 -31.29 -16.93 27.66
C ALA A 621 -31.02 -18.42 27.91
N TYR A 622 -30.03 -19.01 27.25
CA TYR A 622 -29.67 -20.42 27.44
C TYR A 622 -29.36 -20.76 28.91
N LEU A 623 -28.55 -19.96 29.60
CA LEU A 623 -28.25 -20.16 31.02
C LEU A 623 -29.51 -20.08 31.89
N THR A 624 -30.37 -19.08 31.66
CA THR A 624 -31.61 -18.92 32.43
C THR A 624 -32.60 -20.07 32.16
N ARG A 625 -32.68 -20.57 30.93
CA ARG A 625 -33.49 -21.75 30.60
C ARG A 625 -32.98 -22.99 31.34
N LYS A 626 -31.66 -23.20 31.34
CA LYS A 626 -31.02 -24.32 32.03
C LYS A 626 -31.35 -24.31 33.53
N ILE A 627 -31.21 -23.17 34.20
CA ILE A 627 -31.49 -23.08 35.65
C ILE A 627 -32.97 -23.28 35.97
N ILE A 628 -33.89 -22.73 35.16
CA ILE A 628 -35.32 -22.97 35.34
C ILE A 628 -35.65 -24.46 35.22
N ASN A 629 -35.20 -25.11 34.14
CA ASN A 629 -35.47 -26.55 33.92
C ASN A 629 -34.84 -27.44 35.00
N LYS A 630 -33.69 -27.04 35.58
CA LYS A 630 -33.04 -27.76 36.68
C LYS A 630 -33.86 -27.73 37.97
N HIS A 631 -34.45 -26.58 38.31
CA HIS A 631 -35.12 -26.37 39.61
C HIS A 631 -36.63 -26.51 39.56
N ASP A 632 -37.24 -26.43 38.37
CA ASP A 632 -38.69 -26.45 38.21
C ASP A 632 -39.13 -27.55 37.25
N SER A 633 -39.14 -28.79 37.74
CA SER A 633 -39.61 -29.95 36.97
C SER A 633 -41.10 -29.91 36.62
N SER A 634 -41.89 -29.08 37.33
CA SER A 634 -43.30 -28.85 36.99
C SER A 634 -43.46 -28.00 35.73
N HIS A 635 -42.41 -27.24 35.41
CA HIS A 635 -42.29 -26.44 34.22
C HIS A 635 -41.13 -26.98 33.38
N GLU A 636 -41.34 -28.08 32.63
CA GLU A 636 -40.60 -28.30 31.38
C GLU A 636 -40.91 -27.12 30.44
N VAL A 637 -40.35 -25.94 30.73
CA VAL A 637 -40.60 -24.71 29.97
C VAL A 637 -40.05 -24.89 28.56
N PHE A 638 -38.97 -25.67 28.44
CA PHE A 638 -38.28 -25.96 27.19
C PHE A 638 -38.09 -27.47 27.04
N PRO A 639 -39.18 -28.20 26.71
CA PRO A 639 -39.14 -29.66 26.61
C PRO A 639 -38.31 -30.08 25.40
N GLY A 640 -37.28 -30.91 25.61
CA GLY A 640 -36.44 -31.47 24.54
C GLY A 640 -35.10 -30.77 24.32
N GLU A 641 -34.86 -29.62 24.94
CA GLU A 641 -33.54 -28.97 24.89
C GLU A 641 -32.55 -29.78 25.74
N GLN A 642 -31.47 -30.25 25.11
CA GLN A 642 -30.36 -30.90 25.81
C GLN A 642 -29.38 -29.83 26.27
N PHE A 643 -29.29 -29.62 27.59
CA PHE A 643 -28.34 -28.70 28.17
C PHE A 643 -27.00 -29.39 28.39
N GLU A 644 -25.93 -28.74 27.97
CA GLU A 644 -24.54 -29.14 28.22
C GLU A 644 -24.18 -29.04 29.70
N ASP A 645 -23.77 -30.17 30.29
CA ASP A 645 -23.35 -30.28 31.69
C ASP A 645 -22.07 -29.48 31.98
N GLU A 646 -21.26 -29.22 30.95
CA GLU A 646 -19.99 -28.48 31.03
C GLU A 646 -20.16 -27.10 31.68
N LEU A 647 -21.31 -26.45 31.47
CA LEU A 647 -21.58 -25.11 31.99
C LEU A 647 -21.92 -25.09 33.49
N ASP A 648 -22.16 -26.25 34.13
CA ASP A 648 -22.43 -26.30 35.58
C ASP A 648 -21.20 -25.95 36.42
N GLN A 649 -20.01 -26.01 35.84
CA GLN A 649 -18.75 -25.65 36.52
C GLN A 649 -18.33 -24.20 36.26
N ALA A 650 -19.09 -23.46 35.46
CA ALA A 650 -18.79 -22.10 35.08
C ALA A 650 -19.64 -21.09 35.87
N ASN A 651 -19.03 -19.96 36.18
CA ASN A 651 -19.67 -18.81 36.80
C ASN A 651 -19.54 -17.60 35.86
N PHE A 652 -20.59 -16.81 35.70
CA PHE A 652 -20.62 -15.68 34.78
C PHE A 652 -20.99 -14.41 35.52
N VAL A 653 -20.10 -13.41 35.48
CA VAL A 653 -20.35 -12.10 36.10
C VAL A 653 -20.29 -11.03 35.04
N VAL A 654 -21.44 -10.39 34.78
CA VAL A 654 -21.61 -9.44 33.68
C VAL A 654 -21.65 -8.03 34.22
N TYR A 655 -20.71 -7.20 33.80
CA TYR A 655 -20.68 -5.76 34.07
C TYR A 655 -21.16 -4.99 32.85
N GLY A 656 -22.35 -4.38 32.94
CA GLY A 656 -22.97 -3.63 31.86
C GLY A 656 -22.80 -2.12 32.00
N TYR A 657 -22.05 -1.49 31.09
CA TYR A 657 -21.78 -0.06 31.12
C TYR A 657 -22.68 0.70 30.14
N TYR A 658 -23.48 1.63 30.67
CA TYR A 658 -24.43 2.43 29.90
C TYR A 658 -24.28 3.93 30.22
N PRO A 659 -24.65 4.82 29.29
CA PRO A 659 -24.74 6.25 29.59
C PRO A 659 -25.80 6.57 30.65
N LYS A 660 -27.00 5.98 30.49
CA LYS A 660 -28.17 6.08 31.38
C LYS A 660 -28.99 4.80 31.26
N ALA A 661 -29.87 4.53 32.21
CA ALA A 661 -30.76 3.36 32.18
C ALA A 661 -31.60 3.24 30.89
N ALA A 662 -32.12 4.36 30.37
CA ALA A 662 -32.92 4.36 29.15
C ALA A 662 -32.14 3.99 27.87
N ASP A 663 -30.81 3.99 27.90
CA ASP A 663 -29.95 3.56 26.78
C ASP A 663 -29.51 2.08 26.92
N ALA A 664 -29.93 1.40 28.00
CA ALA A 664 -29.51 0.05 28.31
C ALA A 664 -30.37 -0.97 27.56
N CYS A 665 -29.82 -1.46 26.45
CA CYS A 665 -30.46 -2.50 25.64
C CYS A 665 -30.61 -3.78 26.46
N ALA A 666 -31.77 -4.43 26.37
CA ALA A 666 -32.06 -5.71 27.04
C ALA A 666 -31.91 -5.73 28.57
N ILE A 667 -31.88 -4.58 29.23
CA ILE A 667 -31.59 -4.51 30.66
C ILE A 667 -32.63 -5.22 31.53
N GLU A 668 -33.90 -5.12 31.17
CA GLU A 668 -34.98 -5.79 31.89
C GLU A 668 -34.80 -7.31 31.87
N PHE A 669 -34.45 -7.86 30.71
CA PHE A 669 -34.14 -9.28 30.55
C PHE A 669 -32.97 -9.69 31.44
N CYS A 670 -31.84 -8.97 31.38
CA CYS A 670 -30.64 -9.33 32.15
C CYS A 670 -30.89 -9.25 33.66
N ASN A 671 -31.65 -8.26 34.13
CA ASN A 671 -32.01 -8.13 35.54
C ASN A 671 -32.91 -9.28 36.01
N GLN A 672 -33.95 -9.61 35.24
CA GLN A 672 -34.84 -10.73 35.58
C GLN A 672 -34.10 -12.07 35.54
N ALA A 673 -33.24 -12.29 34.55
CA ALA A 673 -32.36 -13.45 34.51
C ALA A 673 -31.52 -13.54 35.79
N SER A 674 -30.85 -12.46 36.20
CA SER A 674 -30.06 -12.43 37.44
C SER A 674 -30.89 -12.72 38.70
N GLN A 675 -32.12 -12.20 38.77
CA GLN A 675 -33.03 -12.45 39.89
C GLN A 675 -33.50 -13.91 39.95
N ILE A 676 -33.62 -14.59 38.82
CA ILE A 676 -33.97 -16.01 38.77
C ILE A 676 -32.86 -16.85 39.39
N PHE A 677 -31.60 -16.55 39.07
CA PHE A 677 -30.46 -17.22 39.70
C PHE A 677 -30.43 -16.97 41.22
N GLU A 678 -30.70 -15.74 41.66
CA GLU A 678 -30.85 -15.43 43.10
C GLU A 678 -32.01 -16.20 43.76
N LYS A 679 -33.16 -16.30 43.08
CA LYS A 679 -34.34 -17.04 43.59
C LYS A 679 -34.05 -18.53 43.81
N PHE A 680 -33.21 -19.13 42.96
CA PHE A 680 -32.80 -20.53 43.09
C PHE A 680 -31.52 -20.74 43.90
N GLU A 681 -31.04 -19.70 44.60
CA GLU A 681 -29.81 -19.73 45.42
C GLU A 681 -28.54 -20.08 44.62
N GLU A 682 -28.50 -19.74 43.33
CA GLU A 682 -27.40 -19.99 42.39
C GLU A 682 -26.83 -18.66 41.82
N GLN A 683 -26.91 -17.56 42.58
CA GLN A 683 -26.42 -16.23 42.19
C GLN A 683 -24.93 -16.19 41.81
N GLU A 684 -24.13 -17.17 42.25
CA GLU A 684 -22.74 -17.32 41.86
C GLU A 684 -22.57 -17.79 40.42
N LYS A 685 -23.57 -18.48 39.84
CA LYS A 685 -23.51 -18.97 38.45
C LYS A 685 -23.72 -17.87 37.43
N PHE A 686 -24.60 -16.92 37.74
CA PHE A 686 -24.86 -15.79 36.85
C PHE A 686 -25.28 -14.56 37.66
N SER A 687 -24.58 -13.45 37.42
CA SER A 687 -24.95 -12.15 37.96
C SER A 687 -24.79 -11.05 36.92
N PHE A 688 -25.74 -10.11 36.91
CA PHE A 688 -25.70 -8.94 36.04
C PHE A 688 -25.65 -7.64 36.86
N ILE A 689 -24.62 -6.84 36.63
CA ILE A 689 -24.30 -5.63 37.39
C ILE A 689 -24.30 -4.43 36.41
N PRO A 690 -25.43 -3.72 36.26
CA PRO A 690 -25.48 -2.52 35.43
C PRO A 690 -24.77 -1.35 36.12
N ARG A 691 -24.11 -0.50 35.31
CA ARG A 691 -23.39 0.71 35.70
C ARG A 691 -23.79 1.87 34.79
N TYR A 692 -24.02 3.05 35.36
CA TYR A 692 -24.56 4.20 34.64
C TYR A 692 -23.68 5.45 34.79
N THR A 693 -22.94 5.77 33.73
CA THR A 693 -21.91 6.82 33.80
C THR A 693 -22.42 8.23 34.07
N ARG A 694 -23.68 8.54 33.73
CA ARG A 694 -24.27 9.87 34.02
C ARG A 694 -24.91 9.96 35.40
N ASP A 695 -25.09 8.83 36.08
CA ASP A 695 -25.72 8.75 37.40
C ASP A 695 -24.68 8.68 38.54
N GLY A 696 -23.44 9.12 38.25
CA GLY A 696 -22.35 9.21 39.22
C GLY A 696 -21.30 8.09 39.11
N ASP A 697 -21.56 7.03 38.34
CA ASP A 697 -20.53 6.01 38.10
C ASP A 697 -19.42 6.56 37.21
N LYS A 698 -18.18 6.21 37.52
CA LYS A 698 -17.07 6.49 36.62
C LYS A 698 -17.21 5.67 35.33
N ARG A 699 -16.83 6.28 34.22
CA ARG A 699 -16.63 5.53 32.97
C ARG A 699 -15.57 4.47 33.21
N LEU A 700 -15.80 3.27 32.66
CA LEU A 700 -14.84 2.17 32.74
C LEU A 700 -13.44 2.66 32.36
N ASP A 701 -12.53 2.51 33.29
CA ASP A 701 -11.12 2.84 33.15
C ASP A 701 -10.24 1.64 33.54
N LYS A 702 -8.93 1.83 33.43
CA LYS A 702 -7.95 0.79 33.75
C LYS A 702 -8.05 0.32 35.19
N ASP A 703 -8.19 1.24 36.14
CA ASP A 703 -8.15 0.93 37.57
C ASP A 703 -9.38 0.12 37.97
N GLN A 704 -10.55 0.47 37.43
CA GLN A 704 -11.78 -0.30 37.62
C GLN A 704 -11.67 -1.71 37.02
N ILE A 705 -11.07 -1.88 35.84
CA ILE A 705 -10.83 -3.22 35.27
C ILE A 705 -9.97 -4.04 36.24
N MET A 706 -8.86 -3.48 36.72
CA MET A 706 -7.94 -4.17 37.61
C MET A 706 -8.61 -4.55 38.94
N GLU A 707 -9.39 -3.63 39.53
CA GLU A 707 -10.14 -3.86 40.76
C GLU A 707 -11.16 -5.00 40.58
N ILE A 708 -11.97 -4.94 39.52
CA ILE A 708 -13.01 -5.95 39.24
C ILE A 708 -12.39 -7.33 39.01
N LEU A 709 -11.32 -7.42 38.21
CA LEU A 709 -10.66 -8.68 37.91
C LEU A 709 -9.90 -9.22 39.13
N GLY A 710 -9.29 -8.36 39.94
CA GLY A 710 -8.63 -8.73 41.19
C GLY A 710 -9.60 -9.37 42.17
N LYS A 711 -10.75 -8.73 42.38
CA LYS A 711 -11.84 -9.27 43.20
C LYS A 711 -12.23 -10.69 42.77
N HIS A 712 -12.51 -10.89 41.48
CA HIS A 712 -12.96 -12.19 40.97
C HIS A 712 -11.85 -13.25 40.90
N LYS A 713 -10.58 -12.85 40.77
CA LYS A 713 -9.44 -13.75 40.89
C LYS A 713 -9.34 -14.33 42.30
N GLU A 714 -9.53 -13.51 43.33
CA GLU A 714 -9.45 -13.92 44.74
C GLU A 714 -10.68 -14.71 45.19
N GLU A 715 -11.88 -14.29 44.79
CA GLU A 715 -13.14 -14.87 45.28
C GLU A 715 -13.53 -16.18 44.59
N SER A 716 -13.35 -16.27 43.26
CA SER A 716 -14.05 -17.29 42.46
C SER A 716 -13.20 -17.95 41.37
N GLY A 717 -11.91 -17.64 41.29
CA GLY A 717 -11.00 -18.25 40.32
C GLY A 717 -11.26 -17.77 38.90
N LEU A 718 -10.99 -16.48 38.65
CA LEU A 718 -11.05 -15.86 37.33
C LEU A 718 -10.32 -16.72 36.27
N LYS A 719 -11.07 -17.18 35.27
CA LYS A 719 -10.57 -17.99 34.16
C LYS A 719 -10.57 -17.24 32.84
N ASN A 720 -11.66 -16.52 32.56
CA ASN A 720 -11.88 -15.84 31.29
C ASN A 720 -12.37 -14.40 31.49
N VAL A 721 -12.07 -13.55 30.50
CA VAL A 721 -12.56 -12.19 30.40
C VAL A 721 -13.12 -11.98 29.00
N TRP A 722 -14.41 -11.68 28.90
CA TRP A 722 -15.07 -11.40 27.63
C TRP A 722 -15.44 -9.94 27.55
N VAL A 723 -15.26 -9.34 26.38
CA VAL A 723 -15.44 -7.91 26.19
C VAL A 723 -16.18 -7.66 24.89
N CYS A 724 -17.28 -6.92 24.97
CA CYS A 724 -17.96 -6.39 23.80
C CYS A 724 -18.55 -5.01 24.08
N GLY A 725 -18.14 -4.01 23.30
CA GLY A 725 -18.61 -2.65 23.51
C GLY A 725 -18.23 -1.71 22.38
N PRO A 726 -18.38 -0.39 22.60
CA PRO A 726 -17.95 0.59 21.61
C PRO A 726 -16.42 0.52 21.41
N PRO A 727 -15.89 0.96 20.24
CA PRO A 727 -14.46 0.85 19.94
C PRO A 727 -13.50 1.37 21.03
N PRO A 728 -13.79 2.50 21.73
CA PRO A 728 -12.91 2.95 22.81
C PRO A 728 -12.77 1.95 23.98
N MET A 729 -13.83 1.19 24.29
CA MET A 729 -13.81 0.19 25.36
C MET A 729 -13.00 -1.04 24.93
N ASN A 730 -13.31 -1.59 23.76
CA ASN A 730 -12.59 -2.72 23.20
C ASN A 730 -11.10 -2.41 22.98
N ASN A 731 -10.77 -1.20 22.51
CA ASN A 731 -9.37 -0.77 22.34
C ASN A 731 -8.62 -0.63 23.67
N MET A 732 -9.29 -0.22 24.74
CA MET A 732 -8.71 -0.17 26.08
C MET A 732 -8.34 -1.57 26.60
N PHE A 733 -9.23 -2.56 26.41
CA PHE A 733 -8.90 -3.95 26.75
C PHE A 733 -7.79 -4.52 25.89
N GLN A 734 -7.73 -4.17 24.61
CA GLN A 734 -6.65 -4.58 23.74
C GLN A 734 -5.32 -4.00 24.24
N GLU A 735 -5.27 -2.69 24.52
CA GLU A 735 -4.07 -1.98 24.99
C GLU A 735 -3.51 -2.62 26.26
N TYR A 736 -4.40 -3.01 27.18
CA TYR A 736 -4.02 -3.62 28.46
C TYR A 736 -3.92 -5.14 28.42
N LYS A 737 -4.24 -5.80 27.30
CA LYS A 737 -4.34 -7.27 27.22
C LYS A 737 -3.12 -7.99 27.77
N LYS A 738 -1.91 -7.60 27.36
CA LYS A 738 -0.64 -8.21 27.84
C LYS A 738 -0.42 -8.02 29.34
N MET A 739 -0.80 -6.86 29.87
CA MET A 739 -0.70 -6.56 31.30
C MET A 739 -1.71 -7.39 32.08
N LEU A 740 -2.98 -7.44 31.63
CA LEU A 740 -4.04 -8.23 32.25
C LEU A 740 -3.70 -9.73 32.27
N CYS A 741 -3.20 -10.27 31.15
CA CYS A 741 -2.72 -11.65 31.09
C CYS A 741 -1.63 -11.95 32.12
N LYS A 742 -0.65 -11.04 32.26
CA LYS A 742 0.44 -11.19 33.22
C LYS A 742 -0.03 -11.09 34.67
N GLU A 743 -0.87 -10.11 34.99
CA GLU A 743 -1.32 -9.85 36.36
C GLU A 743 -2.26 -10.96 36.88
N PHE A 744 -3.18 -11.40 36.02
CA PHE A 744 -4.22 -12.35 36.40
C PHE A 744 -3.90 -13.80 36.01
N ASP A 745 -2.68 -14.08 35.53
CA ASP A 745 -2.25 -15.40 35.04
C ASP A 745 -3.20 -15.99 33.98
N LEU A 746 -3.69 -15.11 33.10
CA LEU A 746 -4.61 -15.49 32.03
C LEU A 746 -3.83 -15.79 30.77
N HIS A 747 -4.18 -16.89 30.10
CA HIS A 747 -3.68 -17.13 28.75
C HIS A 747 -4.22 -16.06 27.78
N HIS A 748 -3.47 -15.74 26.72
CA HIS A 748 -3.87 -14.66 25.78
C HIS A 748 -5.22 -14.93 25.09
N MET A 749 -5.62 -16.20 25.01
CA MET A 749 -6.92 -16.62 24.47
C MET A 749 -8.09 -16.44 25.45
N ASN A 750 -7.80 -16.28 26.74
CA ASN A 750 -8.83 -16.13 27.77
C ASN A 750 -9.40 -14.71 27.82
N ILE A 751 -8.76 -13.74 27.14
CA ILE A 751 -9.30 -12.39 26.94
C ILE A 751 -9.83 -12.28 25.52
N GLU A 752 -11.14 -12.44 25.37
CA GLU A 752 -11.85 -12.42 24.10
C GLU A 752 -12.55 -11.07 23.88
N ILE A 753 -12.20 -10.40 22.79
CA ILE A 753 -12.76 -9.10 22.40
C ILE A 753 -13.58 -9.31 21.13
N LEU A 754 -14.91 -9.33 21.30
CA LEU A 754 -15.87 -9.63 20.25
C LEU A 754 -16.05 -8.45 19.28
#